data_AF-A0AA35TAF1-F1
#
_entry.id   AF-A0AA35TAF1-F1
#
_cell.length_a   1.000
_cell.length_b   1.000
_cell.length_c   1.000
_cell.angle_alpha   90.00
_cell.angle_beta   90.00
_cell.angle_gamma   90.00
#
_symmetry.space_group_name_H-M   'P 1'
#
loop_
_entity.id
_entity.type
_entity.pdbx_description
1 polymer ?
#
loop_
_entity_poly.entity_id
_entity_poly.type
_entity_poly.pdbx_seq_one_letter_code
_entity_poly.pdbx_strand_id
1 'polypeptide(L)'
;MVFVVKFLGWKKRFGYPLGIIVGAFPSQSQHFQELMLKRKHSIPAAIVDYPTEKGEGIRGRHFQQAITIDPEGSADHDDALTCAVNVRGDKKIYTVGVHITDLSSIVKKGSELDEQAKERGCTVYDAPDSISSPMFPARVLAKGSIHPGRRVNSFSVLTDFIVSDKGMKTESIELASFRILESSVTSCAELTYKEAQELIIGDETSYSQSLIGKIQKYNSSGPVLALKELTRCLWKFAWFLRRKRLKEAALAFTVREVDQLKNPEAHYLVEELMINANTQVAKKLSREFKNKTILRSQKPPNRKDLEQFAKSYKRALPLSASCKVLFPNPPIVTTSTPLAMLRSQHTLLLDNLRRERLVDVMHCVQMEHLHPQLVALQSRLRSLQSPAEYCVLRRGDTTGGGHSDLQCTHYTHFTSPLRRYIDVIIQRQLHAALNHRPNVYNADELRCLCESTQNMLKKANQYERDVESLRFLKNLMTSQVMYDCVISEMDIKQQKFSLCFTDVELRLGPKAREITTQQLQRNYSTVKMGSAELEPKMPYQWKVKLCSMNGTPARFLDPEKVEICPRPDENAQLSQLSFYSPDEFKCLVKKTVNIMIKSNVVAIPTKTWKMLQKCTMKGQNSVEINSDAILCNLPSAEESNPIPHKDRKSTLLVYTLTKELKLFDVMKAQLCATQGKKGLTQEPAIQLLEVGPGLQICVHHNRDPETCFVGKITQHASKEKYDSLTEYVNSWEPLVLSESALTSVKESELLLIRDVELQWPDFQLCTSSSGDTYYVMKESNDADKNGALMSLSTEFTQFSFFYNFKMSVGDLVCMRLSSSDHQTDMCSHMVIHSVNLTEGMAPKADIYMKFVLKESNYISLQVHDMILAGDASCEIQLIHSSLPQREPTSLLQVCIIWSDMK
;
A
#
# COMPACT_ATOMS: atom_id res chain seq x y z
N MET A 1 -25.67 -16.03 7.75
CA MET A 1 -26.52 -15.27 6.81
C MET A 1 -26.56 -13.81 7.23
N VAL A 2 -26.50 -12.87 6.28
CA VAL A 2 -26.67 -11.42 6.52
C VAL A 2 -27.92 -10.93 5.82
N PHE A 3 -28.74 -10.13 6.53
CA PHE A 3 -30.01 -9.62 6.03
C PHE A 3 -29.90 -8.13 5.65
N VAL A 4 -30.46 -7.77 4.50
CA VAL A 4 -30.65 -6.36 4.11
C VAL A 4 -32.01 -5.92 4.62
N VAL A 5 -32.03 -4.90 5.49
CA VAL A 5 -33.25 -4.40 6.13
C VAL A 5 -33.54 -2.98 5.62
N LYS A 6 -34.72 -2.78 5.03
CA LYS A 6 -35.23 -1.45 4.68
C LYS A 6 -35.86 -0.83 5.93
N PHE A 7 -35.32 0.31 6.35
CA PHE A 7 -35.89 1.11 7.43
C PHE A 7 -37.26 1.67 7.00
N LEU A 8 -38.28 1.47 7.84
CA LEU A 8 -39.65 1.95 7.60
C LEU A 8 -40.02 3.14 8.50
N GLY A 9 -39.45 3.22 9.69
CA GLY A 9 -39.70 4.34 10.60
C GLY A 9 -39.24 4.06 12.04
N TRP A 10 -39.14 5.11 12.85
CA TRP A 10 -38.78 4.99 14.26
C TRP A 10 -39.71 5.87 15.09
N LYS A 11 -40.56 5.25 15.91
CA LYS A 11 -41.46 5.96 16.83
C LYS A 11 -40.83 6.03 18.22
N LYS A 12 -40.94 7.18 18.88
CA LYS A 12 -40.31 7.48 20.20
C LYS A 12 -40.57 6.43 21.29
N ARG A 13 -41.69 5.71 21.23
CA ARG A 13 -42.07 4.68 22.21
C ARG A 13 -41.32 3.36 22.08
N PHE A 14 -40.55 3.17 21.01
CA PHE A 14 -39.80 1.93 20.76
C PHE A 14 -38.29 2.20 20.82
N GLY A 15 -37.57 1.36 21.56
CA GLY A 15 -36.11 1.46 21.70
C GLY A 15 -35.33 1.19 20.41
N TYR A 16 -35.97 0.55 19.42
CA TYR A 16 -35.36 0.20 18.13
C TYR A 16 -36.28 0.63 16.96
N PRO A 17 -35.70 0.93 15.78
CA PRO A 17 -36.46 1.28 14.61
C PRO A 17 -37.17 0.08 13.96
N LEU A 18 -38.27 0.34 13.27
CA LEU A 18 -38.99 -0.65 12.47
C LEU A 18 -38.32 -0.79 11.09
N GLY A 19 -38.11 -2.03 10.66
CA GLY A 19 -37.61 -2.34 9.33
C GLY A 19 -38.19 -3.64 8.77
N ILE A 20 -38.06 -3.83 7.46
CA ILE A 20 -38.46 -5.04 6.74
C ILE A 20 -37.25 -5.64 6.02
N ILE A 21 -37.11 -6.97 6.08
CA ILE A 21 -36.07 -7.69 5.36
C ILE A 21 -36.41 -7.66 3.87
N VAL A 22 -35.48 -7.18 3.05
CA VAL A 22 -35.62 -7.09 1.58
C VAL A 22 -34.62 -7.98 0.84
N GLY A 23 -33.79 -8.74 1.56
CA GLY A 23 -32.84 -9.69 0.99
C GLY A 23 -32.04 -10.42 2.06
N ALA A 24 -31.51 -11.58 1.72
CA ALA A 24 -30.66 -12.42 2.58
C ALA A 24 -29.51 -13.00 1.77
N PHE A 25 -28.31 -13.01 2.35
CA PHE A 25 -27.09 -13.49 1.71
C PHE A 25 -26.32 -14.44 2.64
N PRO A 26 -25.57 -15.43 2.10
CA PRO A 26 -24.58 -16.16 2.88
C PRO A 26 -23.59 -15.17 3.51
N SER A 27 -23.35 -15.30 4.82
CA SER A 27 -22.33 -14.48 5.48
C SER A 27 -20.97 -14.82 4.89
N GLN A 28 -20.19 -13.80 4.51
CA GLN A 28 -18.80 -13.87 4.02
C GLN A 28 -18.56 -14.09 2.51
N SER A 29 -19.56 -14.14 1.63
CA SER A 29 -19.27 -14.22 0.19
C SER A 29 -18.70 -12.91 -0.36
N GLN A 30 -17.75 -12.99 -1.31
CA GLN A 30 -17.15 -11.81 -1.97
C GLN A 30 -18.22 -10.91 -2.61
N HIS A 31 -19.16 -11.54 -3.32
CA HIS A 31 -20.28 -10.86 -3.95
C HIS A 31 -21.14 -10.06 -2.96
N PHE A 32 -21.31 -10.57 -1.73
CA PHE A 32 -22.02 -9.84 -0.69
C PHE A 32 -21.27 -8.58 -0.25
N GLN A 33 -19.95 -8.66 -0.05
CA GLN A 33 -19.16 -7.48 0.35
C GLN A 33 -19.19 -6.38 -0.72
N GLU A 34 -19.04 -6.74 -2.00
CA GLU A 34 -19.14 -5.82 -3.13
C GLU A 34 -20.54 -5.17 -3.23
N LEU A 35 -21.61 -5.97 -3.13
CA LEU A 35 -22.98 -5.46 -3.19
C LEU A 35 -23.30 -4.52 -2.01
N MET A 36 -22.77 -4.81 -0.83
CA MET A 36 -22.88 -3.93 0.34
C MET A 36 -22.12 -2.62 0.15
N LEU A 37 -20.94 -2.64 -0.47
CA LEU A 37 -20.23 -1.41 -0.82
C LEU A 37 -21.00 -0.57 -1.83
N LYS A 38 -21.58 -1.19 -2.88
CA LYS A 38 -22.40 -0.47 -3.88
C LYS A 38 -23.57 0.24 -3.21
N ARG A 39 -24.26 -0.44 -2.29
CA ARG A 39 -25.36 0.15 -1.50
C ARG A 39 -24.89 1.23 -0.52
N LYS A 40 -23.81 1.00 0.23
CA LYS A 40 -23.22 1.95 1.19
C LYS A 40 -22.92 3.30 0.52
N HIS A 41 -22.40 3.26 -0.70
CA HIS A 41 -22.02 4.46 -1.46
C HIS A 41 -23.10 4.97 -2.41
N SER A 42 -24.29 4.33 -2.42
CA SER A 42 -25.41 4.68 -3.31
C SER A 42 -25.00 4.69 -4.79
N ILE A 43 -24.22 3.69 -5.21
CA ILE A 43 -23.83 3.53 -6.62
C ILE A 43 -25.09 3.19 -7.45
N PRO A 44 -25.33 3.88 -8.58
CA PRO A 44 -26.50 3.65 -9.42
C PRO A 44 -26.65 2.19 -9.87
N ALA A 45 -27.89 1.77 -10.10
CA ALA A 45 -28.23 0.43 -10.58
C ALA A 45 -27.87 0.23 -12.07
N ALA A 46 -28.34 -0.85 -12.69
CA ALA A 46 -28.08 -1.16 -14.10
C ALA A 46 -28.45 -0.01 -15.06
N ILE A 47 -27.68 0.13 -16.14
CA ILE A 47 -27.88 1.17 -17.14
C ILE A 47 -28.98 0.77 -18.15
N VAL A 48 -29.82 1.72 -18.54
CA VAL A 48 -30.86 1.53 -19.57
C VAL A 48 -30.31 2.02 -20.91
N ASP A 49 -30.34 1.17 -21.95
CA ASP A 49 -29.87 1.54 -23.30
C ASP A 49 -31.00 2.23 -24.08
N TYR A 50 -31.01 3.56 -24.07
CA TYR A 50 -31.91 4.37 -24.89
C TYR A 50 -31.35 4.55 -26.31
N PRO A 51 -32.19 4.63 -27.36
CA PRO A 51 -31.73 4.88 -28.72
C PRO A 51 -30.87 6.15 -28.82
N THR A 52 -29.84 6.13 -29.69
CA THR A 52 -29.11 7.37 -30.04
C THR A 52 -29.75 7.99 -31.27
N GLU A 53 -29.84 9.32 -31.30
CA GLU A 53 -30.14 10.05 -32.53
C GLU A 53 -29.09 9.78 -33.62
N LYS A 54 -29.42 10.08 -34.88
CA LYS A 54 -28.44 10.07 -35.97
C LYS A 54 -27.36 11.11 -35.65
N GLY A 55 -26.15 10.61 -35.37
CA GLY A 55 -24.99 11.45 -35.10
C GLY A 55 -24.73 12.41 -36.27
N GLU A 56 -24.17 13.57 -35.94
CA GLU A 56 -23.72 14.52 -36.96
C GLU A 56 -22.59 13.91 -37.79
N GLY A 57 -22.51 14.27 -39.08
CA GLY A 57 -21.46 13.78 -39.97
C GLY A 57 -20.04 14.07 -39.46
N ILE A 58 -19.04 13.47 -40.09
CA ILE A 58 -17.63 13.68 -39.71
C ILE A 58 -17.24 15.13 -39.98
N ARG A 59 -16.60 15.79 -39.01
CA ARG A 59 -16.25 17.23 -39.09
C ARG A 59 -14.75 17.49 -38.95
N GLY A 60 -14.36 18.66 -39.45
CA GLY A 60 -13.04 19.26 -39.19
C GLY A 60 -11.86 18.54 -39.81
N ARG A 61 -10.66 18.90 -39.35
CA ARG A 61 -9.41 18.30 -39.82
C ARG A 61 -9.32 16.85 -39.34
N HIS A 62 -8.91 15.96 -40.23
CA HIS A 62 -8.66 14.56 -39.87
C HIS A 62 -7.20 14.35 -39.44
N PHE A 63 -7.01 13.69 -38.31
CA PHE A 63 -5.72 13.23 -37.81
C PHE A 63 -5.63 11.71 -37.97
N GLN A 64 -4.73 11.31 -38.86
CA GLN A 64 -4.34 9.93 -39.06
C GLN A 64 -3.10 9.65 -38.19
N GLN A 65 -2.86 8.39 -37.83
CA GLN A 65 -1.67 7.97 -37.09
C GLN A 65 -1.66 8.43 -35.62
N ALA A 66 -2.85 8.54 -35.01
CA ALA A 66 -2.92 8.70 -33.57
C ALA A 66 -2.62 7.38 -32.87
N ILE A 67 -2.17 7.47 -31.62
CA ILE A 67 -2.02 6.34 -30.71
C ILE A 67 -2.82 6.60 -29.44
N THR A 68 -3.31 5.55 -28.79
CA THR A 68 -3.88 5.66 -27.44
C THR A 68 -2.93 5.00 -26.44
N ILE A 69 -2.93 5.48 -25.19
CA ILE A 69 -2.12 4.94 -24.10
C ILE A 69 -3.00 4.82 -22.87
N ASP A 70 -3.40 3.60 -22.55
CA ASP A 70 -4.44 3.31 -21.57
C ASP A 70 -4.03 2.14 -20.63
N PRO A 71 -4.75 1.90 -19.52
CA PRO A 71 -4.59 0.68 -18.74
C PRO A 71 -4.82 -0.58 -19.58
N GLU A 72 -4.22 -1.69 -19.18
CA GLU A 72 -4.46 -2.98 -19.85
C GLU A 72 -5.94 -3.38 -19.73
N GLY A 73 -6.58 -3.71 -20.86
CA GLY A 73 -7.99 -4.14 -20.90
C GLY A 73 -9.03 -3.01 -20.89
N SER A 74 -8.63 -1.73 -20.98
CA SER A 74 -9.57 -0.61 -21.08
C SER A 74 -10.48 -0.71 -22.31
N ALA A 75 -11.76 -0.37 -22.14
CA ALA A 75 -12.76 -0.39 -23.21
C ALA A 75 -13.17 1.03 -23.66
N ASP A 76 -12.89 2.04 -22.86
CA ASP A 76 -13.33 3.43 -22.99
C ASP A 76 -12.15 4.38 -23.25
N HIS A 77 -11.60 4.35 -24.48
CA HIS A 77 -10.50 5.23 -24.90
C HIS A 77 -11.03 6.63 -25.24
N ASP A 78 -10.89 7.56 -24.30
CA ASP A 78 -11.32 8.95 -24.42
C ASP A 78 -10.40 9.79 -25.31
N ASP A 79 -9.10 9.51 -25.24
CA ASP A 79 -8.04 10.33 -25.81
C ASP A 79 -7.12 9.57 -26.76
N ALA A 80 -6.57 10.32 -27.72
CA ALA A 80 -5.54 9.85 -28.62
C ALA A 80 -4.49 10.94 -28.83
N LEU A 81 -3.26 10.52 -29.09
CA LEU A 81 -2.08 11.37 -29.13
C LEU A 81 -1.43 11.32 -30.51
N THR A 82 -0.99 12.48 -31.01
CA THR A 82 -0.17 12.59 -32.21
C THR A 82 1.04 13.50 -31.98
N CYS A 83 2.09 13.31 -32.77
CA CYS A 83 3.18 14.25 -32.89
C CYS A 83 3.60 14.32 -34.35
N ALA A 84 3.58 15.52 -34.92
CA ALA A 84 4.10 15.78 -36.26
C ALA A 84 5.31 16.70 -36.16
N VAL A 85 6.27 16.55 -37.07
CA VAL A 85 7.44 17.42 -37.17
C VAL A 85 7.49 18.09 -38.54
N ASN A 86 7.76 19.40 -38.54
CA ASN A 86 8.02 20.18 -39.74
C ASN A 86 9.37 20.88 -39.61
N VAL A 87 10.25 20.68 -40.58
CA VAL A 87 11.58 21.30 -40.61
C VAL A 87 11.50 22.62 -41.40
N ARG A 88 11.99 23.72 -40.82
CA ARG A 88 12.12 25.02 -41.47
C ARG A 88 13.52 25.59 -41.22
N GLY A 89 14.43 25.38 -42.16
CA GLY A 89 15.86 25.68 -41.95
C GLY A 89 16.41 24.90 -40.76
N ASP A 90 17.13 25.58 -39.85
CA ASP A 90 17.74 24.95 -38.65
C ASP A 90 16.74 24.73 -37.50
N LYS A 91 15.47 25.10 -37.68
CA LYS A 91 14.41 24.96 -36.66
C LYS A 91 13.49 23.80 -37.01
N LYS A 92 13.24 22.93 -36.02
CA LYS A 92 12.21 21.89 -36.10
C LYS A 92 10.99 22.33 -35.31
N ILE A 93 9.84 22.39 -35.96
CA ILE A 93 8.55 22.68 -35.33
C ILE A 93 7.83 21.37 -35.10
N TYR A 94 7.62 21.01 -33.84
CA TYR A 94 6.84 19.85 -33.46
C TYR A 94 5.43 20.28 -33.07
N THR A 95 4.41 19.62 -33.61
CA THR A 95 3.01 19.81 -33.21
C THR A 95 2.55 18.56 -32.47
N VAL A 96 2.36 18.68 -31.16
CA VAL A 96 1.76 17.64 -30.32
C VAL A 96 0.24 17.84 -30.31
N GLY A 97 -0.50 16.80 -30.69
CA GLY A 97 -1.96 16.78 -30.67
C GLY A 97 -2.50 15.90 -29.56
N VAL A 98 -3.43 16.44 -28.77
CA VAL A 98 -4.30 15.69 -27.86
C VAL A 98 -5.71 15.71 -28.45
N HIS A 99 -6.23 14.54 -28.81
CA HIS A 99 -7.50 14.37 -29.51
C HIS A 99 -8.49 13.69 -28.58
N ILE A 100 -9.53 14.41 -28.14
CA ILE A 100 -10.54 13.88 -27.22
C ILE A 100 -11.81 13.58 -27.99
N THR A 101 -12.39 12.40 -27.81
CA THR A 101 -13.63 12.01 -28.48
C THR A 101 -14.76 13.03 -28.25
N ASP A 102 -15.49 13.41 -29.29
CA ASP A 102 -16.61 14.35 -29.21
C ASP A 102 -17.92 13.61 -28.91
N LEU A 103 -18.13 13.31 -27.64
CA LEU A 103 -19.31 12.60 -27.19
C LEU A 103 -20.57 13.49 -27.20
N SER A 104 -20.40 14.80 -27.10
CA SER A 104 -21.50 15.76 -27.17
C SER A 104 -22.21 15.78 -28.53
N SER A 105 -21.55 15.33 -29.60
CA SER A 105 -22.17 15.09 -30.91
C SER A 105 -23.12 13.89 -30.94
N ILE A 106 -22.90 12.90 -30.07
CA ILE A 106 -23.66 11.65 -29.94
C ILE A 106 -24.78 11.80 -28.91
N VAL A 107 -24.51 12.47 -27.79
CA VAL A 107 -25.43 12.64 -26.66
C VAL A 107 -25.93 14.08 -26.61
N LYS A 108 -27.13 14.30 -27.16
CA LYS A 108 -27.76 15.63 -27.22
C LYS A 108 -28.30 16.05 -25.85
N LYS A 109 -28.15 17.34 -25.51
CA LYS A 109 -28.65 17.92 -24.26
C LYS A 109 -30.16 17.68 -24.14
N GLY A 110 -30.62 17.15 -23.01
CA GLY A 110 -32.03 16.89 -22.73
C GLY A 110 -32.59 15.57 -23.29
N SER A 111 -31.78 14.76 -23.97
CA SER A 111 -32.17 13.39 -24.34
C SER A 111 -32.21 12.46 -23.12
N GLU A 112 -32.85 11.30 -23.24
CA GLU A 112 -32.90 10.31 -22.15
C GLU A 112 -31.51 9.81 -21.75
N LEU A 113 -30.60 9.66 -22.73
CA LEU A 113 -29.19 9.34 -22.48
C LEU A 113 -28.49 10.44 -21.69
N ASP A 114 -28.81 11.71 -21.97
CA ASP A 114 -28.22 12.86 -21.28
C ASP A 114 -28.68 12.95 -19.82
N GLU A 115 -29.99 12.84 -19.58
CA GLU A 115 -30.54 12.89 -18.22
C GLU A 115 -30.05 11.69 -17.39
N GLN A 116 -29.92 10.51 -17.98
CA GLN A 116 -29.33 9.36 -17.29
C GLN A 116 -27.84 9.58 -16.98
N ALA A 117 -27.05 10.11 -17.93
CA ALA A 117 -25.63 10.39 -17.70
C ALA A 117 -25.43 11.49 -16.64
N LYS A 118 -26.32 12.49 -16.62
CA LYS A 118 -26.37 13.54 -15.60
C LYS A 118 -26.69 13.01 -14.20
N GLU A 119 -27.63 12.06 -14.09
CA GLU A 119 -27.95 11.39 -12.83
C GLU A 119 -26.77 10.54 -12.33
N ARG A 120 -26.09 9.85 -13.25
CA ARG A 120 -24.92 9.00 -12.94
C ARG A 120 -23.66 9.80 -12.63
N GLY A 121 -23.46 10.96 -13.26
CA GLY A 121 -22.33 11.88 -13.06
C GLY A 121 -20.96 11.38 -13.56
N CYS A 122 -20.62 10.12 -13.31
CA CYS A 122 -19.38 9.47 -13.72
C CYS A 122 -19.53 7.96 -13.85
N THR A 123 -18.59 7.33 -14.57
CA THR A 123 -18.40 5.87 -14.50
C THR A 123 -17.77 5.52 -13.15
N VAL A 124 -18.22 4.41 -12.57
CA VAL A 124 -17.67 3.86 -11.33
C VAL A 124 -16.98 2.54 -11.66
N TYR A 125 -15.74 2.39 -11.20
CA TYR A 125 -14.93 1.22 -11.48
C TYR A 125 -14.92 0.28 -10.28
N ASP A 126 -15.02 -1.03 -10.54
CA ASP A 126 -14.71 -2.02 -9.53
C ASP A 126 -13.18 -2.13 -9.46
N ALA A 127 -12.48 -2.21 -10.58
CA ALA A 127 -11.02 -2.29 -10.73
C ALA A 127 -10.54 -1.33 -11.83
N PRO A 128 -9.23 -1.03 -11.95
CA PRO A 128 -8.71 -0.21 -13.05
C PRO A 128 -9.21 -0.62 -14.45
N ASP A 129 -9.51 -1.90 -14.64
CA ASP A 129 -9.95 -2.55 -15.88
C ASP A 129 -11.42 -3.02 -15.87
N SER A 130 -12.13 -2.90 -14.73
CA SER A 130 -13.47 -3.46 -14.56
C SER A 130 -14.50 -2.39 -14.26
N ILE A 131 -15.34 -2.08 -15.24
CA ILE A 131 -16.45 -1.13 -15.09
C ILE A 131 -17.55 -1.74 -14.19
N SER A 132 -17.80 -1.10 -13.04
CA SER A 132 -18.85 -1.48 -12.09
C SER A 132 -20.23 -0.97 -12.50
N SER A 133 -20.25 0.31 -12.88
CA SER A 133 -21.43 1.06 -13.24
C SER A 133 -21.03 2.10 -14.29
N PRO A 134 -21.24 1.82 -15.58
CA PRO A 134 -20.89 2.77 -16.64
C PRO A 134 -21.76 4.02 -16.56
N MET A 135 -21.22 5.14 -17.02
CA MET A 135 -22.00 6.36 -17.25
C MET A 135 -22.90 6.24 -18.49
N PHE A 136 -22.43 5.51 -19.52
CA PHE A 136 -23.11 5.32 -20.79
C PHE A 136 -23.27 3.85 -21.19
N PRO A 137 -24.32 3.49 -21.96
CA PRO A 137 -24.50 2.12 -22.45
C PRO A 137 -23.33 1.67 -23.33
N ALA A 138 -23.07 0.36 -23.38
CA ALA A 138 -21.99 -0.23 -24.18
C ALA A 138 -22.00 0.22 -25.65
N ARG A 139 -23.18 0.43 -26.24
CA ARG A 139 -23.33 0.93 -27.62
C ARG A 139 -22.82 2.37 -27.80
N VAL A 140 -22.98 3.23 -26.79
CA VAL A 140 -22.46 4.61 -26.81
C VAL A 140 -20.96 4.61 -26.58
N LEU A 141 -20.46 3.79 -25.63
CA LEU A 141 -19.03 3.60 -25.39
C LEU A 141 -18.32 3.10 -26.65
N ALA A 142 -18.84 2.03 -27.26
CA ALA A 142 -18.33 1.51 -28.51
C ALA A 142 -18.35 2.58 -29.61
N LYS A 143 -19.37 3.45 -29.66
CA LYS A 143 -19.45 4.54 -30.65
C LYS A 143 -18.44 5.66 -30.41
N GLY A 144 -18.16 6.02 -29.16
CA GLY A 144 -17.29 7.14 -28.80
C GLY A 144 -15.83 6.76 -28.60
N SER A 145 -15.52 5.51 -28.26
CA SER A 145 -14.16 5.05 -27.98
C SER A 145 -13.27 5.06 -29.24
N ILE A 146 -12.01 5.49 -29.08
CA ILE A 146 -11.05 5.68 -30.18
C ILE A 146 -10.25 4.39 -30.42
N HIS A 147 -10.90 3.40 -31.02
CA HIS A 147 -10.25 2.13 -31.41
C HIS A 147 -9.57 2.19 -32.80
N PRO A 148 -8.55 1.34 -33.05
CA PRO A 148 -7.85 1.26 -34.33
C PRO A 148 -8.76 1.04 -35.54
N GLY A 149 -8.44 1.73 -36.63
CA GLY A 149 -9.14 1.54 -37.91
C GLY A 149 -10.51 2.21 -38.01
N ARG A 150 -10.98 2.86 -36.95
CA ARG A 150 -12.22 3.63 -36.96
C ARG A 150 -11.97 5.13 -36.92
N ARG A 151 -12.74 5.89 -37.70
CA ARG A 151 -12.76 7.36 -37.61
C ARG A 151 -13.82 7.81 -36.61
N VAL A 152 -13.40 8.62 -35.65
CA VAL A 152 -14.24 9.15 -34.56
C VAL A 152 -14.17 10.67 -34.57
N ASN A 153 -15.28 11.36 -34.35
CA ASN A 153 -15.28 12.82 -34.16
C ASN A 153 -14.57 13.16 -32.86
N SER A 154 -13.79 14.23 -32.87
CA SER A 154 -12.97 14.62 -31.73
C SER A 154 -12.79 16.13 -31.64
N PHE A 155 -12.47 16.61 -30.45
CA PHE A 155 -11.87 17.91 -30.26
C PHE A 155 -10.36 17.75 -30.16
N SER A 156 -9.63 18.50 -30.98
CA SER A 156 -8.16 18.48 -31.00
C SER A 156 -7.60 19.71 -30.32
N VAL A 157 -6.68 19.45 -29.41
CA VAL A 157 -5.85 20.43 -28.72
C VAL A 157 -4.43 20.29 -29.28
N LEU A 158 -3.99 21.23 -30.10
CA LEU A 158 -2.68 21.22 -30.75
C LEU A 158 -1.73 22.20 -30.05
N THR A 159 -0.55 21.75 -29.68
CA THR A 159 0.52 22.57 -29.09
C THR A 159 1.76 22.51 -29.97
N ASP A 160 2.22 23.68 -30.41
CA ASP A 160 3.44 23.80 -31.23
C ASP A 160 4.66 24.10 -30.36
N PHE A 161 5.74 23.36 -30.59
CA PHE A 161 7.04 23.54 -29.97
C PHE A 161 8.10 23.82 -31.03
N ILE A 162 8.92 24.83 -30.81
CA ILE A 162 10.10 25.12 -31.63
C ILE A 162 11.30 24.50 -30.94
N VAL A 163 11.99 23.61 -31.64
CA VAL A 163 13.25 23.01 -31.22
C VAL A 163 14.35 23.56 -32.12
N SER A 164 15.32 24.22 -31.50
CA SER A 164 16.51 24.74 -32.19
C SER A 164 17.75 24.03 -31.65
N ASP A 165 18.64 23.61 -32.54
CA ASP A 165 19.98 23.16 -32.18
C ASP A 165 20.83 24.40 -31.84
N LYS A 166 21.55 24.36 -30.71
CA LYS A 166 22.42 25.45 -30.27
C LYS A 166 23.91 25.16 -30.48
N GLY A 167 24.28 23.99 -31.03
CA GLY A 167 25.67 23.54 -31.07
C GLY A 167 26.21 23.22 -29.68
N MET A 168 27.04 22.18 -29.57
CA MET A 168 27.44 21.52 -28.31
C MET A 168 26.24 21.01 -27.47
N LYS A 169 25.69 19.85 -27.92
CA LYS A 169 24.87 18.88 -27.18
C LYS A 169 23.58 19.37 -26.47
N THR A 170 23.17 20.64 -26.58
CA THR A 170 21.95 21.12 -25.90
C THR A 170 20.94 21.71 -26.87
N GLU A 171 19.85 20.99 -27.10
CA GLU A 171 18.68 21.52 -27.81
C GLU A 171 17.91 22.50 -26.91
N SER A 172 17.45 23.61 -27.49
CA SER A 172 16.49 24.49 -26.81
C SER A 172 15.08 24.24 -27.30
N ILE A 173 14.15 24.00 -26.37
CA ILE A 173 12.72 23.83 -26.64
C ILE A 173 11.96 25.08 -26.19
N GLU A 174 11.13 25.62 -27.07
CA GLU A 174 10.24 26.74 -26.80
C GLU A 174 8.79 26.36 -27.13
N LEU A 175 7.83 26.74 -26.27
CA LEU A 175 6.41 26.61 -26.57
C LEU A 175 5.97 27.81 -27.42
N ALA A 176 5.57 27.56 -28.66
CA ALA A 176 5.30 28.59 -29.66
C ALA A 176 3.83 28.99 -29.73
N SER A 177 2.93 28.03 -29.92
CA SER A 177 1.51 28.34 -30.11
C SER A 177 0.59 27.21 -29.66
N PHE A 178 -0.71 27.53 -29.59
CA PHE A 178 -1.75 26.63 -29.15
C PHE A 178 -3.02 26.83 -29.99
N ARG A 179 -3.70 25.73 -30.36
CA ARG A 179 -4.96 25.75 -31.15
C ARG A 179 -5.95 24.71 -30.62
N ILE A 180 -7.23 25.06 -30.60
CA ILE A 180 -8.35 24.14 -30.35
C ILE A 180 -9.25 24.14 -31.57
N LEU A 181 -9.64 22.96 -32.03
CA LEU A 181 -10.53 22.82 -33.18
C LEU A 181 -11.38 21.55 -33.09
N GLU A 182 -12.54 21.58 -33.75
CA GLU A 182 -13.30 20.38 -34.08
C GLU A 182 -12.55 19.57 -35.16
N SER A 183 -12.54 18.25 -35.02
CA SER A 183 -11.71 17.33 -35.80
C SER A 183 -12.31 15.94 -35.88
N SER A 184 -11.60 15.06 -36.56
CA SER A 184 -11.77 13.63 -36.42
C SER A 184 -10.43 12.92 -36.31
N VAL A 185 -10.40 11.79 -35.61
CA VAL A 185 -9.18 11.03 -35.35
C VAL A 185 -9.39 9.55 -35.70
N THR A 186 -8.31 8.90 -36.15
CA THR A 186 -8.23 7.45 -36.28
C THR A 186 -6.97 6.98 -35.57
N SER A 187 -7.15 6.11 -34.57
CA SER A 187 -6.03 5.43 -33.93
C SER A 187 -5.44 4.39 -34.89
N CYS A 188 -4.11 4.26 -34.86
CA CYS A 188 -3.35 3.25 -35.59
C CYS A 188 -2.69 2.23 -34.64
N ALA A 189 -2.60 2.54 -33.34
CA ALA A 189 -2.10 1.63 -32.32
C ALA A 189 -2.72 1.95 -30.95
N GLU A 190 -3.02 0.92 -30.17
CA GLU A 190 -3.41 1.00 -28.76
C GLU A 190 -2.25 0.46 -27.93
N LEU A 191 -1.70 1.29 -27.06
CA LEU A 191 -0.61 0.92 -26.17
C LEU A 191 -1.12 0.82 -24.74
N THR A 192 -0.59 -0.14 -24.00
CA THR A 192 -0.69 -0.12 -22.54
C THR A 192 0.34 0.85 -21.96
N TYR A 193 0.15 1.30 -20.71
CA TYR A 193 1.19 2.05 -20.00
C TYR A 193 2.53 1.30 -19.95
N LYS A 194 2.52 -0.03 -19.80
CA LYS A 194 3.72 -0.86 -19.83
C LYS A 194 4.42 -0.82 -21.19
N GLU A 195 3.67 -0.99 -22.28
CA GLU A 195 4.23 -0.92 -23.63
C GLU A 195 4.77 0.49 -23.95
N ALA A 196 4.06 1.54 -23.54
CA ALA A 196 4.53 2.91 -23.70
C ALA A 196 5.82 3.16 -22.90
N GLN A 197 5.91 2.63 -21.66
CA GLN A 197 7.10 2.69 -20.83
C GLN A 197 8.30 2.02 -21.54
N GLU A 198 8.12 0.82 -22.09
CA GLU A 198 9.12 0.09 -22.88
C GLU A 198 9.59 0.89 -24.11
N LEU A 199 8.68 1.58 -24.81
CA LEU A 199 9.04 2.44 -25.95
C LEU A 199 9.83 3.69 -25.53
N ILE A 200 9.55 4.27 -24.35
CA ILE A 200 10.24 5.46 -23.86
C ILE A 200 11.66 5.10 -23.43
N ILE A 201 11.78 4.17 -22.47
CA ILE A 201 13.05 3.89 -21.76
C ILE A 201 13.66 2.51 -22.04
N GLY A 202 12.90 1.57 -22.60
CA GLY A 202 13.31 0.18 -22.76
C GLY A 202 14.24 -0.08 -23.96
N ASP A 203 14.94 -1.22 -23.89
CA ASP A 203 15.72 -1.78 -24.99
C ASP A 203 14.83 -2.60 -25.94
N GLU A 204 15.07 -2.49 -27.24
CA GLU A 204 14.30 -3.18 -28.29
C GLU A 204 14.39 -4.70 -28.18
N THR A 205 15.50 -5.20 -27.63
CA THR A 205 15.73 -6.62 -27.37
C THR A 205 14.75 -7.22 -26.37
N SER A 206 14.13 -6.38 -25.53
CA SER A 206 13.25 -6.80 -24.43
C SER A 206 11.76 -6.62 -24.75
N TYR A 207 11.41 -6.16 -25.95
CA TYR A 207 10.01 -5.92 -26.32
C TYR A 207 9.22 -7.21 -26.41
N SER A 208 8.02 -7.20 -25.85
CA SER A 208 7.08 -8.32 -26.00
C SER A 208 6.70 -8.53 -27.47
N GLN A 209 6.38 -9.78 -27.85
CA GLN A 209 5.95 -10.10 -29.22
C GLN A 209 4.70 -9.30 -29.65
N SER A 210 3.80 -9.02 -28.70
CA SER A 210 2.64 -8.13 -28.89
C SER A 210 3.07 -6.73 -29.33
N LEU A 211 4.00 -6.12 -28.58
CA LEU A 211 4.50 -4.78 -28.87
C LEU A 211 5.22 -4.73 -30.22
N ILE A 212 6.03 -5.73 -30.55
CA ILE A 212 6.70 -5.84 -31.86
C ILE A 212 5.67 -5.84 -32.99
N GLY A 213 4.59 -6.62 -32.87
CA GLY A 213 3.50 -6.65 -33.84
C GLY A 213 2.81 -5.29 -34.00
N LYS A 214 2.57 -4.57 -32.89
CA LYS A 214 2.02 -3.20 -32.92
C LYS A 214 2.97 -2.21 -33.61
N ILE A 215 4.26 -2.29 -33.32
CA ILE A 215 5.30 -1.45 -33.96
C ILE A 215 5.32 -1.69 -35.47
N GLN A 216 5.38 -2.95 -35.91
CA GLN A 216 5.41 -3.31 -37.33
C GLN A 216 4.15 -2.80 -38.04
N LYS A 217 2.97 -3.11 -37.50
CA LYS A 217 1.68 -2.67 -38.08
C LYS A 217 1.58 -1.15 -38.19
N TYR A 218 1.99 -0.43 -37.15
CA TYR A 218 1.97 1.03 -37.15
C TYR A 218 2.96 1.60 -38.17
N ASN A 219 4.21 1.12 -38.19
CA ASN A 219 5.26 1.63 -39.07
C ASN A 219 5.00 1.29 -40.55
N SER A 220 4.36 0.16 -40.86
CA SER A 220 3.96 -0.20 -42.23
C SER A 220 2.94 0.77 -42.84
N SER A 221 2.25 1.57 -42.02
CA SER A 221 1.31 2.60 -42.51
C SER A 221 1.99 3.87 -43.05
N GLY A 222 3.32 3.92 -43.07
CA GLY A 222 4.12 5.06 -43.51
C GLY A 222 3.94 6.32 -42.66
N PRO A 223 4.03 6.24 -41.31
CA PRO A 223 3.85 7.40 -40.45
C PRO A 223 5.02 8.39 -40.54
N VAL A 224 4.75 9.65 -40.22
CA VAL A 224 5.78 10.70 -40.18
C VAL A 224 6.87 10.38 -39.14
N LEU A 225 6.48 9.74 -38.04
CA LEU A 225 7.38 9.24 -37.00
C LEU A 225 7.07 7.77 -36.75
N ALA A 226 8.11 6.94 -36.62
CA ALA A 226 7.92 5.55 -36.19
C ALA A 226 7.30 5.51 -34.78
N LEU A 227 6.60 4.43 -34.42
CA LEU A 227 5.86 4.34 -33.15
C LEU A 227 6.72 4.69 -31.92
N LYS A 228 7.95 4.19 -31.90
CA LYS A 228 8.94 4.45 -30.85
C LYS A 228 9.36 5.92 -30.80
N GLU A 229 9.62 6.53 -31.95
CA GLU A 229 10.01 7.94 -32.06
C GLU A 229 8.86 8.87 -31.68
N LEU A 230 7.65 8.55 -32.11
CA LEU A 230 6.43 9.24 -31.71
C LEU A 230 6.29 9.26 -30.18
N THR A 231 6.37 8.08 -29.55
CA THR A 231 6.19 7.93 -28.09
C THR A 231 7.27 8.70 -27.33
N ARG A 232 8.54 8.63 -27.78
CA ARG A 232 9.64 9.41 -27.21
C ARG A 232 9.48 10.92 -27.42
N CYS A 233 8.98 11.35 -28.58
CA CYS A 233 8.69 12.76 -28.83
C CYS A 233 7.57 13.26 -27.89
N LEU A 234 6.51 12.47 -27.70
CA LEU A 234 5.44 12.81 -26.75
C LEU A 234 5.99 12.95 -25.33
N TRP A 235 6.80 11.98 -24.86
CA TRP A 235 7.47 12.07 -23.55
C TRP A 235 8.33 13.33 -23.41
N LYS A 236 9.16 13.63 -24.43
CA LYS A 236 10.03 14.81 -24.44
C LYS A 236 9.25 16.11 -24.18
N PHE A 237 8.12 16.29 -24.86
CA PHE A 237 7.31 17.50 -24.69
C PHE A 237 6.46 17.49 -23.41
N ALA A 238 5.95 16.34 -23.00
CA ALA A 238 5.30 16.17 -21.70
C ALA A 238 6.23 16.55 -20.55
N TRP A 239 7.48 16.05 -20.59
CA TRP A 239 8.53 16.37 -19.64
C TRP A 239 8.89 17.87 -19.65
N PHE A 240 9.00 18.49 -20.83
CA PHE A 240 9.20 19.92 -20.96
C PHE A 240 8.07 20.74 -20.29
N LEU A 241 6.81 20.36 -20.54
CA LEU A 241 5.64 20.99 -19.93
C LEU A 241 5.67 20.87 -18.40
N ARG A 242 5.98 19.66 -17.89
CA ARG A 242 6.15 19.41 -16.45
C ARG A 242 7.20 20.33 -15.83
N ARG A 243 8.39 20.41 -16.43
CA ARG A 243 9.48 21.28 -15.95
C ARG A 243 9.11 22.75 -15.98
N LYS A 244 8.43 23.20 -17.04
CA LYS A 244 7.95 24.59 -17.14
C LYS A 244 6.94 24.92 -16.04
N ARG A 245 6.08 23.95 -15.68
CA ARG A 245 5.02 24.09 -14.67
C ARG A 245 5.54 23.99 -13.23
N LEU A 246 6.34 22.97 -12.94
CA LEU A 246 6.75 22.60 -11.58
C LEU A 246 8.19 23.02 -11.21
N LYS A 247 9.00 23.48 -12.17
CA LYS A 247 10.41 23.81 -11.98
C LYS A 247 11.17 22.62 -11.36
N GLU A 248 11.87 22.84 -10.24
CA GLU A 248 12.63 21.78 -9.56
C GLU A 248 11.76 20.67 -8.98
N ALA A 249 10.48 20.92 -8.69
CA ALA A 249 9.58 19.89 -8.22
C ALA A 249 9.17 18.89 -9.30
N ALA A 250 9.44 19.19 -10.58
CA ALA A 250 9.24 18.26 -11.69
C ALA A 250 10.01 16.94 -11.51
N LEU A 251 11.11 16.97 -10.75
CA LEU A 251 11.98 15.83 -10.49
C LEU A 251 11.38 14.78 -9.59
N ALA A 252 10.39 15.14 -8.76
CA ALA A 252 9.76 14.17 -7.89
C ALA A 252 8.64 13.48 -8.65
N PHE A 253 8.69 12.15 -8.68
CA PHE A 253 7.57 11.32 -9.06
C PHE A 253 6.76 11.00 -7.80
N THR A 254 5.61 11.65 -7.70
CA THR A 254 4.61 11.43 -6.65
C THR A 254 3.64 10.36 -7.10
N VAL A 255 3.61 9.24 -6.41
CA VAL A 255 2.77 8.10 -6.77
C VAL A 255 1.37 8.30 -6.17
N ARG A 256 0.35 8.19 -7.02
CA ARG A 256 -1.08 8.25 -6.63
C ARG A 256 -1.79 6.91 -6.78
N GLU A 257 -1.26 6.04 -7.64
CA GLU A 257 -1.79 4.72 -7.96
C GLU A 257 -0.63 3.73 -8.04
N VAL A 258 -0.89 2.45 -7.75
CA VAL A 258 0.16 1.43 -7.68
C VAL A 258 0.85 1.22 -9.03
N ASP A 259 0.13 1.29 -10.15
CA ASP A 259 0.74 1.06 -11.47
C ASP A 259 1.71 2.18 -11.91
N GLN A 260 1.56 3.39 -11.35
CA GLN A 260 2.51 4.49 -11.55
C GLN A 260 3.90 4.18 -10.97
N LEU A 261 4.00 3.24 -10.04
CA LEU A 261 5.29 2.75 -9.52
C LEU A 261 6.09 2.05 -10.61
N LYS A 262 5.41 1.29 -11.48
CA LYS A 262 6.03 0.44 -12.49
C LYS A 262 6.27 1.19 -13.80
N ASN A 263 5.36 2.09 -14.17
CA ASN A 263 5.37 2.76 -15.47
C ASN A 263 5.34 4.31 -15.36
N PRO A 264 6.27 4.93 -14.63
CA PRO A 264 6.18 6.35 -14.28
C PRO A 264 6.20 7.29 -15.49
N GLU A 265 7.14 7.13 -16.42
CA GLU A 265 7.24 7.99 -17.61
C GLU A 265 5.98 7.93 -18.47
N ALA A 266 5.42 6.74 -18.68
CA ALA A 266 4.20 6.59 -19.45
C ALA A 266 3.00 7.27 -18.79
N HIS A 267 2.84 7.12 -17.46
CA HIS A 267 1.79 7.81 -16.72
C HIS A 267 1.97 9.33 -16.75
N TYR A 268 3.18 9.84 -16.50
CA TYR A 268 3.46 11.28 -16.55
C TYR A 268 3.38 11.86 -17.96
N LEU A 269 3.67 11.07 -19.00
CA LEU A 269 3.45 11.46 -20.39
C LEU A 269 1.97 11.83 -20.60
N VAL A 270 1.08 10.89 -20.31
CA VAL A 270 -0.36 11.10 -20.51
C VAL A 270 -0.85 12.21 -19.58
N GLU A 271 -0.49 12.17 -18.29
CA GLU A 271 -0.93 13.15 -17.29
C GLU A 271 -0.59 14.59 -17.71
N GLU A 272 0.64 14.88 -18.13
CA GLU A 272 1.05 16.25 -18.46
C GLU A 272 0.41 16.76 -19.75
N LEU A 273 0.21 15.89 -20.74
CA LEU A 273 -0.50 16.24 -21.97
C LEU A 273 -1.97 16.54 -21.68
N MET A 274 -2.61 15.73 -20.82
CA MET A 274 -3.98 15.98 -20.38
C MET A 274 -4.09 17.24 -19.51
N ILE A 275 -3.16 17.50 -18.60
CA ILE A 275 -3.11 18.75 -17.81
C ILE A 275 -3.03 19.96 -18.74
N ASN A 276 -2.16 19.91 -19.76
CA ASN A 276 -2.06 20.99 -20.74
C ASN A 276 -3.37 21.15 -21.52
N ALA A 277 -3.96 20.08 -22.06
CA ALA A 277 -5.22 20.15 -22.80
C ALA A 277 -6.35 20.78 -21.96
N ASN A 278 -6.56 20.26 -20.74
CA ASN A 278 -7.53 20.75 -19.78
C ASN A 278 -7.32 22.24 -19.42
N THR A 279 -6.07 22.63 -19.17
CA THR A 279 -5.71 24.03 -18.84
C THR A 279 -6.05 24.98 -19.98
N GLN A 280 -5.80 24.57 -21.23
CA GLN A 280 -5.98 25.47 -22.37
C GLN A 280 -7.45 25.57 -22.79
N VAL A 281 -8.22 24.48 -22.68
CA VAL A 281 -9.68 24.52 -22.83
C VAL A 281 -10.30 25.44 -21.76
N ALA A 282 -9.88 25.31 -20.49
CA ALA A 282 -10.33 26.18 -19.43
C ALA A 282 -10.05 27.66 -19.74
N LYS A 283 -8.86 28.00 -20.25
CA LYS A 283 -8.51 29.37 -20.67
C LYS A 283 -9.36 29.86 -21.84
N LYS A 284 -9.59 29.04 -22.87
CA LYS A 284 -10.42 29.42 -24.02
C LYS A 284 -11.86 29.72 -23.58
N LEU A 285 -12.47 28.81 -22.82
CA LEU A 285 -13.84 28.98 -22.35
C LEU A 285 -13.98 30.16 -21.40
N SER A 286 -13.04 30.36 -20.48
CA SER A 286 -13.08 31.49 -19.54
C SER A 286 -13.01 32.86 -20.24
N ARG A 287 -12.34 32.94 -21.39
CA ARG A 287 -12.29 34.15 -22.23
C ARG A 287 -13.63 34.38 -22.96
N GLU A 288 -14.24 33.32 -23.47
CA GLU A 288 -15.46 33.37 -24.27
C GLU A 288 -16.71 33.58 -23.40
N PHE A 289 -16.88 32.75 -22.37
CA PHE A 289 -18.04 32.72 -21.50
C PHE A 289 -17.66 33.15 -20.09
N LYS A 290 -17.35 34.45 -19.97
CA LYS A 290 -17.16 35.13 -18.69
C LYS A 290 -18.37 34.82 -17.81
N ASN A 291 -18.14 34.35 -16.58
CA ASN A 291 -19.14 33.95 -15.59
C ASN A 291 -20.02 32.70 -15.87
N LYS A 292 -19.78 31.97 -16.96
CA LYS A 292 -20.52 30.74 -17.31
C LYS A 292 -19.58 29.60 -17.73
N THR A 293 -18.39 29.54 -17.15
CA THR A 293 -17.41 28.47 -17.42
C THR A 293 -17.26 27.61 -16.17
N ILE A 294 -17.37 26.29 -16.32
CA ILE A 294 -17.04 25.36 -15.24
C ILE A 294 -15.53 25.21 -15.15
N LEU A 295 -15.00 25.41 -13.95
CA LEU A 295 -13.61 25.21 -13.59
C LEU A 295 -13.53 24.16 -12.49
N ARG A 296 -12.36 23.53 -12.35
CA ARG A 296 -12.01 22.66 -11.24
C ARG A 296 -10.88 23.32 -10.46
N SER A 297 -11.22 23.85 -9.30
CA SER A 297 -10.32 24.67 -8.49
C SER A 297 -9.92 23.93 -7.23
N GLN A 298 -8.73 24.25 -6.72
CA GLN A 298 -8.22 23.69 -5.49
C GLN A 298 -7.49 24.77 -4.70
N LYS A 299 -7.99 25.04 -3.49
CA LYS A 299 -7.38 26.00 -2.59
C LYS A 299 -6.03 25.48 -2.08
N PRO A 300 -5.05 26.37 -1.83
CA PRO A 300 -3.84 25.98 -1.13
C PRO A 300 -4.17 25.47 0.28
N PRO A 301 -3.33 24.62 0.87
CA PRO A 301 -3.45 24.23 2.28
C PRO A 301 -3.49 25.46 3.20
N ASN A 302 -4.10 25.33 4.37
CA ASN A 302 -4.15 26.40 5.35
C ASN A 302 -2.73 26.86 5.72
N ARG A 303 -2.51 28.18 5.74
CA ARG A 303 -1.19 28.75 6.04
C ARG A 303 -0.64 28.33 7.41
N LYS A 304 -1.49 28.29 8.45
CA LYS A 304 -1.05 27.88 9.80
C LYS A 304 -0.61 26.41 9.83
N ASP A 305 -1.34 25.56 9.12
CA ASP A 305 -1.01 24.14 9.01
C ASP A 305 0.30 23.94 8.22
N LEU A 306 0.53 24.72 7.17
CA LEU A 306 1.80 24.73 6.43
C LEU A 306 2.97 25.25 7.26
N GLU A 307 2.77 26.27 8.08
CA GLU A 307 3.81 26.80 8.98
C GLU A 307 4.16 25.77 10.06
N GLN A 308 3.16 25.09 10.63
CA GLN A 308 3.37 24.00 11.57
C GLN A 308 4.07 22.80 10.90
N PHE A 309 3.65 22.43 9.70
CA PHE A 309 4.31 21.40 8.90
C PHE A 309 5.77 21.76 8.61
N ALA A 310 6.03 23.00 8.17
CA ALA A 310 7.38 23.48 7.92
C ALA A 310 8.29 23.38 9.15
N LYS A 311 7.72 23.68 10.33
CA LYS A 311 8.43 23.55 11.61
C LYS A 311 8.71 22.10 11.98
N SER A 312 7.72 21.21 11.87
CA SER A 312 7.84 19.78 12.21
C SER A 312 8.79 19.03 11.28
N TYR A 313 8.81 19.37 9.99
CA TYR A 313 9.60 18.66 8.97
C TYR A 313 10.82 19.46 8.50
N LYS A 314 11.27 20.49 9.26
CA LYS A 314 12.34 21.44 8.87
C LYS A 314 13.62 20.78 8.34
N ARG A 315 13.97 19.60 8.86
CA ARG A 315 15.17 18.82 8.49
C ARG A 315 14.99 18.01 7.20
N ALA A 316 13.81 17.45 6.97
CA ALA A 316 13.49 16.63 5.80
C ALA A 316 13.07 17.48 4.58
N LEU A 317 12.46 18.65 4.80
CA LEU A 317 11.99 19.54 3.73
C LEU A 317 13.04 19.90 2.67
N PRO A 318 14.28 20.26 3.03
CA PRO A 318 15.32 20.57 2.05
C PRO A 318 15.75 19.38 1.17
N LEU A 319 15.37 18.15 1.53
CA LEU A 319 15.70 16.93 0.78
C LEU A 319 14.65 16.60 -0.29
N SER A 320 13.42 17.07 -0.13
CA SER A 320 12.32 16.82 -1.06
C SER A 320 12.31 17.85 -2.20
N ALA A 321 12.32 17.36 -3.44
CA ALA A 321 12.05 18.13 -4.63
C ALA A 321 10.56 18.48 -4.74
N SER A 322 9.65 17.55 -4.44
CA SER A 322 8.19 17.77 -4.58
C SER A 322 7.69 18.96 -3.74
N CYS A 323 8.26 19.15 -2.55
CA CYS A 323 7.90 20.25 -1.65
C CYS A 323 8.34 21.64 -2.12
N LYS A 324 9.24 21.76 -3.10
CA LYS A 324 9.79 23.07 -3.53
C LYS A 324 8.74 24.00 -4.13
N VAL A 325 7.63 23.45 -4.60
CA VAL A 325 6.48 24.23 -5.07
C VAL A 325 5.87 25.06 -3.94
N LEU A 326 5.66 24.45 -2.78
CA LEU A 326 5.06 25.12 -1.62
C LEU A 326 6.11 25.81 -0.73
N PHE A 327 7.34 25.29 -0.75
CA PHE A 327 8.46 25.76 0.07
C PHE A 327 9.68 26.03 -0.82
N PRO A 328 9.67 27.09 -1.64
CA PRO A 328 10.79 27.41 -2.53
C PRO A 328 12.07 27.77 -1.75
N ASN A 329 11.90 28.36 -0.57
CA ASN A 329 12.98 28.68 0.37
C ASN A 329 12.71 27.93 1.68
N PRO A 330 13.05 26.63 1.78
CA PRO A 330 12.85 25.88 3.00
C PRO A 330 13.71 26.46 4.15
N PRO A 331 13.34 26.24 5.42
CA PRO A 331 14.08 26.77 6.56
C PRO A 331 15.56 26.39 6.50
N ILE A 332 16.45 27.34 6.75
CA ILE A 332 17.90 27.08 6.84
C ILE A 332 18.14 26.29 8.13
N VAL A 333 18.61 25.06 8.00
CA VAL A 333 18.99 24.23 9.16
C VAL A 333 20.50 24.31 9.34
N THR A 334 20.94 24.66 10.55
CA THR A 334 22.37 24.77 10.91
C THR A 334 23.09 23.43 10.95
N THR A 335 22.35 22.32 11.14
CA THR A 335 22.84 20.94 11.12
C THR A 335 22.22 20.18 9.95
N SER A 336 23.03 19.68 9.03
CA SER A 336 22.53 18.91 7.89
C SER A 336 22.11 17.51 8.33
N THR A 337 20.86 17.12 8.09
CA THR A 337 20.38 15.76 8.37
C THR A 337 20.57 14.90 7.12
N PRO A 338 21.26 13.74 7.21
CA PRO A 338 21.38 12.83 6.08
C PRO A 338 20.02 12.27 5.67
N LEU A 339 19.90 11.90 4.40
CA LEU A 339 18.74 11.17 3.90
C LEU A 339 18.83 9.72 4.38
N ALA A 340 17.78 9.22 5.02
CA ALA A 340 17.59 7.80 5.28
C ALA A 340 17.17 7.08 3.98
N MET A 341 17.93 6.06 3.56
CA MET A 341 17.60 5.19 2.43
C MET A 341 17.59 3.72 2.88
N LEU A 342 16.57 2.94 2.51
CA LEU A 342 16.54 1.51 2.80
C LEU A 342 17.76 0.80 2.18
N ARG A 343 18.36 -0.16 2.88
CA ARG A 343 19.54 -0.89 2.39
C ARG A 343 19.27 -1.58 1.04
N SER A 344 18.08 -2.15 0.84
CA SER A 344 17.66 -2.74 -0.44
C SER A 344 17.70 -1.72 -1.59
N GLN A 345 17.16 -0.52 -1.37
CA GLN A 345 17.16 0.56 -2.34
C GLN A 345 18.56 1.13 -2.59
N HIS A 346 19.39 1.19 -1.54
CA HIS A 346 20.78 1.59 -1.65
C HIS A 346 21.61 0.61 -2.50
N THR A 347 21.45 -0.69 -2.26
CA THR A 347 22.10 -1.74 -3.06
C THR A 347 21.64 -1.68 -4.52
N LEU A 348 20.35 -1.49 -4.76
CA LEU A 348 19.80 -1.32 -6.11
C LEU A 348 20.39 -0.09 -6.81
N LEU A 349 20.49 1.04 -6.11
CA LEU A 349 21.14 2.25 -6.63
C LEU A 349 22.60 2.00 -7.02
N LEU A 350 23.36 1.31 -6.17
CA LEU A 350 24.76 0.97 -6.46
C LEU A 350 24.91 0.02 -7.64
N ASP A 351 24.09 -1.03 -7.74
CA ASP A 351 24.10 -1.97 -8.86
C ASP A 351 23.77 -1.25 -10.18
N ASN A 352 22.75 -0.40 -10.18
CA ASN A 352 22.37 0.40 -11.36
C ASN A 352 23.47 1.39 -11.77
N LEU A 353 24.15 2.03 -10.81
CA LEU A 353 25.30 2.89 -11.11
C LEU A 353 26.47 2.10 -11.72
N ARG A 354 26.80 0.93 -11.18
CA ARG A 354 27.88 0.06 -11.69
C ARG A 354 27.59 -0.48 -13.09
N ARG A 355 26.32 -0.76 -13.39
CA ARG A 355 25.86 -1.24 -14.70
C ARG A 355 25.53 -0.11 -15.68
N GLU A 356 25.78 1.14 -15.30
CA GLU A 356 25.48 2.34 -16.08
C GLU A 356 24.00 2.45 -16.53
N ARG A 357 23.08 1.88 -15.74
CA ARG A 357 21.63 1.93 -15.97
C ARG A 357 21.06 3.26 -15.50
N LEU A 358 21.34 4.33 -16.25
CA LEU A 358 21.05 5.70 -15.84
C LEU A 358 19.56 5.95 -15.55
N VAL A 359 18.65 5.33 -16.30
CA VAL A 359 17.20 5.49 -16.08
C VAL A 359 16.80 4.91 -14.72
N ASP A 360 17.29 3.73 -14.38
CA ASP A 360 17.00 3.09 -13.09
C ASP A 360 17.64 3.87 -11.92
N VAL A 361 18.84 4.43 -12.13
CA VAL A 361 19.45 5.37 -11.17
C VAL A 361 18.57 6.60 -10.96
N MET A 362 17.99 7.13 -12.04
CA MET A 362 17.07 8.27 -11.96
C MET A 362 15.81 7.90 -11.18
N HIS A 363 15.21 6.73 -11.42
CA HIS A 363 14.06 6.25 -10.66
C HIS A 363 14.37 6.12 -9.17
N CYS A 364 15.51 5.52 -8.80
CA CYS A 364 15.94 5.41 -7.40
C CYS A 364 16.04 6.76 -6.68
N VAL A 365 16.24 7.87 -7.38
CA VAL A 365 16.39 9.22 -6.80
C VAL A 365 15.10 10.05 -6.91
N GLN A 366 14.38 9.92 -8.02
CA GLN A 366 13.18 10.71 -8.33
C GLN A 366 11.92 10.18 -7.63
N MET A 367 11.93 8.89 -7.28
CA MET A 367 10.85 8.23 -6.55
C MET A 367 10.96 8.47 -5.04
N GLU A 368 10.55 9.65 -4.60
CA GLU A 368 10.60 10.03 -3.18
C GLU A 368 9.84 9.07 -2.24
N HIS A 369 8.89 8.29 -2.74
CA HIS A 369 8.18 7.28 -1.94
C HIS A 369 9.08 6.12 -1.47
N LEU A 370 10.22 5.88 -2.13
CA LEU A 370 11.21 4.87 -1.76
C LEU A 370 12.10 5.32 -0.59
N HIS A 371 11.95 6.56 -0.12
CA HIS A 371 12.79 7.14 0.92
C HIS A 371 11.98 7.44 2.18
N PRO A 372 12.25 6.78 3.32
CA PRO A 372 11.47 6.88 4.56
C PRO A 372 11.09 8.31 4.99
N GLN A 373 12.05 9.23 5.00
CA GLN A 373 11.79 10.61 5.40
C GLN A 373 10.87 11.35 4.42
N LEU A 374 11.02 11.08 3.11
CA LEU A 374 10.29 11.80 2.07
C LEU A 374 8.88 11.24 1.91
N VAL A 375 8.68 9.92 2.01
CA VAL A 375 7.34 9.31 1.95
C VAL A 375 6.46 9.74 3.12
N ALA A 376 7.03 9.80 4.34
CA ALA A 376 6.33 10.31 5.52
C ALA A 376 5.92 11.79 5.35
N LEU A 377 6.85 12.60 4.84
CA LEU A 377 6.64 14.01 4.56
C LEU A 377 5.56 14.22 3.47
N GLN A 378 5.58 13.44 2.39
CA GLN A 378 4.59 13.50 1.33
C GLN A 378 3.20 13.04 1.82
N SER A 379 3.14 11.95 2.58
CA SER A 379 1.89 11.44 3.15
C SER A 379 1.23 12.50 4.04
N ARG A 380 2.02 13.13 4.92
CA ARG A 380 1.53 14.25 5.73
C ARG A 380 1.11 15.44 4.87
N LEU A 381 1.90 15.86 3.89
CA LEU A 381 1.55 17.01 3.04
C LEU A 381 0.23 16.79 2.31
N ARG A 382 -0.01 15.59 1.77
CA ARG A 382 -1.28 15.21 1.13
C ARG A 382 -2.48 15.37 2.06
N SER A 383 -2.31 15.04 3.35
CA SER A 383 -3.38 15.21 4.35
C SER A 383 -3.79 16.68 4.61
N LEU A 384 -2.89 17.62 4.31
CA LEU A 384 -3.15 19.07 4.47
C LEU A 384 -3.78 19.70 3.22
N GLN A 385 -3.76 19.01 2.08
CA GLN A 385 -4.30 19.53 0.84
C GLN A 385 -5.82 19.64 0.90
N SER A 386 -6.34 20.77 0.45
CA SER A 386 -7.79 20.91 0.24
C SER A 386 -8.23 20.03 -0.93
N PRO A 387 -9.44 19.44 -0.88
CA PRO A 387 -9.99 18.75 -2.04
C PRO A 387 -10.17 19.71 -3.21
N ALA A 388 -10.05 19.20 -4.44
CA ALA A 388 -10.44 19.94 -5.63
C ALA A 388 -11.97 19.92 -5.78
N GLU A 389 -12.55 21.05 -6.16
CA GLU A 389 -13.98 21.26 -6.28
C GLU A 389 -14.33 21.86 -7.64
N TYR A 390 -15.45 21.45 -8.21
CA TYR A 390 -16.03 22.14 -9.36
C TYR A 390 -16.66 23.47 -8.94
N CYS A 391 -16.38 24.52 -9.69
CA CYS A 391 -16.97 25.84 -9.49
C CYS A 391 -17.31 26.49 -10.82
N VAL A 392 -18.25 27.43 -10.80
CA VAL A 392 -18.51 28.30 -11.95
C VAL A 392 -17.66 29.55 -11.79
N LEU A 393 -16.92 29.93 -12.84
CA LEU A 393 -16.11 31.14 -12.88
C LEU A 393 -16.94 32.33 -12.39
N ARG A 394 -16.42 33.10 -11.43
CA ARG A 394 -17.14 34.26 -10.88
C ARG A 394 -16.92 35.48 -11.77
N ARG A 395 -17.91 36.38 -11.78
CA ARG A 395 -17.76 37.67 -12.47
C ARG A 395 -16.66 38.49 -11.78
N GLY A 396 -15.65 38.91 -12.55
CA GLY A 396 -14.52 39.69 -12.04
C GLY A 396 -13.35 38.85 -11.50
N ASP A 397 -13.45 37.52 -11.46
CA ASP A 397 -12.33 36.65 -11.10
C ASP A 397 -11.34 36.55 -12.25
N THR A 398 -10.18 37.18 -12.11
CA THR A 398 -9.07 37.13 -13.08
C THR A 398 -8.09 35.99 -12.80
N THR A 399 -8.24 35.31 -11.66
CA THR A 399 -7.32 34.24 -11.22
C THR A 399 -7.67 32.89 -11.80
N GLY A 400 -8.92 32.70 -12.27
CA GLY A 400 -9.41 31.44 -12.82
C GLY A 400 -9.71 30.39 -11.74
N GLY A 401 -9.96 30.83 -10.50
CA GLY A 401 -10.16 29.97 -9.34
C GLY A 401 -8.89 29.26 -8.81
N GLY A 402 -7.91 28.99 -9.67
CA GLY A 402 -6.62 28.38 -9.32
C GLY A 402 -6.69 26.90 -8.92
N HIS A 403 -5.61 26.16 -9.16
CA HIS A 403 -5.44 24.79 -8.69
C HIS A 403 -4.07 24.63 -8.04
N SER A 404 -4.04 24.65 -6.71
CA SER A 404 -2.79 24.72 -5.95
C SER A 404 -1.85 23.55 -6.17
N ASP A 405 -2.33 22.31 -6.24
CA ASP A 405 -1.47 21.14 -6.43
C ASP A 405 -0.91 21.08 -7.87
N LEU A 406 -1.75 21.32 -8.87
CA LEU A 406 -1.34 21.35 -10.27
C LEU A 406 -0.53 22.61 -10.67
N GLN A 407 -0.47 23.64 -9.83
CA GLN A 407 0.16 24.92 -10.17
C GLN A 407 -0.41 25.56 -11.46
N CYS A 408 -1.73 25.43 -11.64
CA CYS A 408 -2.45 25.99 -12.79
C CYS A 408 -3.34 27.15 -12.34
N THR A 409 -3.41 28.22 -13.13
CA THR A 409 -4.34 29.34 -12.87
C THR A 409 -5.77 28.99 -13.28
N HIS A 410 -5.93 28.35 -14.44
CA HIS A 410 -7.21 27.89 -14.97
C HIS A 410 -7.11 26.39 -15.22
N TYR A 411 -8.09 25.64 -14.73
CA TYR A 411 -8.15 24.19 -14.93
C TYR A 411 -9.62 23.74 -14.97
N THR A 412 -9.92 22.75 -15.81
CA THR A 412 -11.23 22.12 -15.91
C THR A 412 -11.05 20.65 -16.29
N HIS A 413 -12.11 19.86 -16.31
CA HIS A 413 -12.06 18.51 -16.86
C HIS A 413 -12.73 18.48 -18.24
N PHE A 414 -11.98 18.03 -19.23
CA PHE A 414 -12.39 17.93 -20.63
C PHE A 414 -11.97 16.61 -21.29
N THR A 415 -10.91 15.97 -20.78
CA THR A 415 -10.21 14.87 -21.44
C THR A 415 -10.82 13.49 -21.21
N SER A 416 -11.98 13.37 -20.57
CA SER A 416 -12.60 12.05 -20.29
C SER A 416 -14.13 12.02 -20.36
N PRO A 417 -14.73 12.40 -21.50
CA PRO A 417 -16.18 12.47 -21.70
C PRO A 417 -16.92 11.13 -21.58
N LEU A 418 -16.30 9.98 -21.86
CA LEU A 418 -16.94 8.67 -21.75
C LEU A 418 -17.21 8.29 -20.29
N ARG A 419 -16.46 8.85 -19.34
CA ARG A 419 -16.51 8.51 -17.91
C ARG A 419 -16.81 9.65 -16.96
N ARG A 420 -16.90 10.90 -17.44
CA ARG A 420 -17.26 12.07 -16.62
C ARG A 420 -18.23 13.00 -17.33
N TYR A 421 -19.38 13.25 -16.71
CA TYR A 421 -20.45 14.06 -17.32
C TYR A 421 -20.07 15.54 -17.49
N ILE A 422 -19.23 16.08 -16.59
CA ILE A 422 -18.71 17.45 -16.70
C ILE A 422 -17.94 17.66 -18.00
N ASP A 423 -17.19 16.67 -18.46
CA ASP A 423 -16.43 16.76 -19.71
C ASP A 423 -17.40 16.91 -20.91
N VAL A 424 -18.55 16.24 -20.90
CA VAL A 424 -19.62 16.43 -21.91
C VAL A 424 -20.21 17.84 -21.87
N ILE A 425 -20.41 18.40 -20.67
CA ILE A 425 -20.84 19.80 -20.50
C ILE A 425 -19.81 20.76 -21.08
N ILE A 426 -18.53 20.55 -20.77
CA ILE A 426 -17.42 21.36 -21.29
C ILE A 426 -17.32 21.25 -22.81
N GLN A 427 -17.55 20.07 -23.40
CA GLN A 427 -17.61 19.89 -24.86
C GLN A 427 -18.73 20.69 -25.51
N ARG A 428 -19.92 20.73 -24.90
CA ARG A 428 -21.03 21.57 -25.39
C ARG A 428 -20.70 23.06 -25.32
N GLN A 429 -20.01 23.49 -24.25
CA GLN A 429 -19.50 24.85 -24.18
C GLN A 429 -18.44 25.09 -25.26
N LEU A 430 -17.55 24.13 -25.52
CA LEU A 430 -16.52 24.25 -26.53
C LEU A 430 -17.09 24.35 -27.95
N HIS A 431 -18.09 23.53 -28.30
CA HIS A 431 -18.87 23.67 -29.55
C HIS A 431 -19.43 25.08 -29.68
N ALA A 432 -20.09 25.61 -28.65
CA ALA A 432 -20.64 26.96 -28.69
C ALA A 432 -19.54 28.01 -28.88
N ALA A 433 -18.41 27.89 -28.17
CA ALA A 433 -17.30 28.83 -28.23
C ALA A 433 -16.56 28.82 -29.58
N LEU A 434 -16.41 27.65 -30.22
CA LEU A 434 -15.76 27.53 -31.52
C LEU A 434 -16.67 28.01 -32.67
N ASN A 435 -17.99 27.87 -32.50
CA ASN A 435 -18.98 28.30 -33.49
C ASN A 435 -19.56 29.69 -33.22
N HIS A 436 -18.97 30.46 -32.29
CA HIS A 436 -19.43 31.81 -31.89
C HIS A 436 -20.91 31.89 -31.50
N ARG A 437 -21.41 30.84 -30.84
CA ARG A 437 -22.78 30.73 -30.32
C ARG A 437 -22.83 31.06 -28.82
N PRO A 438 -23.98 31.51 -28.30
CA PRO A 438 -24.13 31.70 -26.86
C PRO A 438 -23.97 30.38 -26.09
N ASN A 439 -23.57 30.49 -24.82
CA ASN A 439 -23.44 29.33 -23.94
C ASN A 439 -24.80 28.63 -23.76
N VAL A 440 -24.80 27.30 -23.94
CA VAL A 440 -25.99 26.43 -23.87
C VAL A 440 -26.57 26.35 -22.44
N TYR A 441 -25.79 26.78 -21.44
CA TYR A 441 -26.14 26.72 -20.03
C TYR A 441 -26.15 28.11 -19.40
N ASN A 442 -27.08 28.32 -18.46
CA ASN A 442 -27.06 29.47 -17.58
C ASN A 442 -26.20 29.20 -16.32
N ALA A 443 -25.88 30.25 -15.56
CA ALA A 443 -24.97 30.12 -14.41
C ALA A 443 -25.54 29.27 -13.26
N ASP A 444 -26.87 29.24 -13.09
CA ASP A 444 -27.52 28.53 -11.99
C ASP A 444 -27.56 27.02 -12.29
N GLU A 445 -27.89 26.68 -13.53
CA GLU A 445 -27.82 25.32 -14.05
C GLU A 445 -26.40 24.74 -13.91
N LEU A 446 -25.36 25.51 -14.28
CA LEU A 446 -23.97 25.08 -14.11
C LEU A 446 -23.59 24.88 -12.64
N ARG A 447 -24.08 25.71 -11.71
CA ARG A 447 -23.83 25.55 -10.28
C ARG A 447 -24.43 24.25 -9.74
N CYS A 448 -25.68 23.95 -10.08
CA CYS A 448 -26.32 22.70 -9.70
C CYS A 448 -25.57 21.48 -10.26
N LEU A 449 -25.10 21.55 -11.50
CA LEU A 449 -24.33 20.48 -12.14
C LEU A 449 -22.96 20.27 -11.49
N CYS A 450 -22.28 21.34 -11.08
CA CYS A 450 -21.04 21.26 -10.31
C CYS A 450 -21.27 20.53 -8.97
N GLU A 451 -22.31 20.91 -8.22
CA GLU A 451 -22.63 20.31 -6.92
C GLU A 451 -23.02 18.83 -7.04
N SER A 452 -23.90 18.48 -7.97
CA SER A 452 -24.32 17.09 -8.17
C SER A 452 -23.16 16.19 -8.60
N THR A 453 -22.34 16.66 -9.55
CA THR A 453 -21.17 15.90 -10.03
C THR A 453 -20.12 15.74 -8.94
N GLN A 454 -19.83 16.80 -8.17
CA GLN A 454 -18.88 16.74 -7.06
C GLN A 454 -19.30 15.69 -6.02
N ASN A 455 -20.58 15.67 -5.66
CA ASN A 455 -21.12 14.71 -4.71
C ASN A 455 -21.02 13.27 -5.21
N MET A 456 -21.28 13.05 -6.50
CA MET A 456 -21.22 11.72 -7.09
C MET A 456 -19.78 11.21 -7.24
N LEU A 457 -18.84 12.04 -7.69
CA LEU A 457 -17.42 11.70 -7.72
C LEU A 457 -16.88 11.35 -6.33
N LYS A 458 -17.31 12.08 -5.29
CA LYS A 458 -16.89 11.77 -3.91
C LYS A 458 -17.35 10.38 -3.49
N LYS A 459 -18.57 9.98 -3.87
CA LYS A 459 -19.11 8.63 -3.60
C LYS A 459 -18.37 7.56 -4.41
N ALA A 460 -18.16 7.79 -5.71
CA ALA A 460 -17.42 6.91 -6.60
C ALA A 460 -15.99 6.66 -6.10
N ASN A 461 -15.23 7.73 -5.82
CA ASN A 461 -13.86 7.61 -5.32
C ASN A 461 -13.78 6.91 -3.95
N GLN A 462 -14.80 7.04 -3.10
CA GLN A 462 -14.83 6.32 -1.83
C GLN A 462 -15.17 4.84 -2.06
N TYR A 463 -16.08 4.54 -2.98
CA TYR A 463 -16.40 3.17 -3.38
C TYR A 463 -15.17 2.46 -3.96
N GLU A 464 -14.49 3.06 -4.93
CA GLU A 464 -13.30 2.52 -5.58
C GLU A 464 -12.19 2.21 -4.58
N ARG A 465 -11.91 3.13 -3.64
CA ARG A 465 -10.94 2.89 -2.56
C ARG A 465 -11.34 1.76 -1.62
N ASP A 466 -12.62 1.68 -1.26
CA ASP A 466 -13.13 0.60 -0.40
C ASP A 466 -13.02 -0.76 -1.13
N VAL A 467 -13.30 -0.82 -2.44
CA VAL A 467 -13.15 -2.04 -3.25
C VAL A 467 -11.68 -2.43 -3.43
N GLU A 468 -10.79 -1.48 -3.69
CA GLU A 468 -9.35 -1.75 -3.74
C GLU A 468 -8.84 -2.30 -2.40
N SER A 469 -9.30 -1.73 -1.29
CA SER A 469 -9.00 -2.24 0.05
C SER A 469 -9.50 -3.68 0.24
N LEU A 470 -10.70 -4.02 -0.25
CA LEU A 470 -11.22 -5.40 -0.22
C LEU A 470 -10.37 -6.36 -1.06
N ARG A 471 -9.91 -5.94 -2.24
CA ARG A 471 -8.98 -6.77 -3.04
C ARG A 471 -7.66 -6.97 -2.34
N PHE A 472 -7.13 -5.91 -1.74
CA PHE A 472 -5.88 -5.98 -0.99
C PHE A 472 -6.00 -6.96 0.18
N LEU A 473 -7.13 -6.95 0.91
CA LEU A 473 -7.42 -7.91 1.96
C LEU A 473 -7.41 -9.37 1.47
N LYS A 474 -7.94 -9.64 0.28
CA LYS A 474 -7.87 -10.99 -0.32
C LYS A 474 -6.43 -11.46 -0.47
N ASN A 475 -5.56 -10.58 -0.95
CA ASN A 475 -4.13 -10.90 -1.10
C ASN A 475 -3.47 -11.15 0.27
N LEU A 476 -3.84 -10.40 1.31
CA LEU A 476 -3.35 -10.61 2.68
C LEU A 476 -3.81 -11.94 3.28
N MET A 477 -4.95 -12.49 2.85
CA MET A 477 -5.38 -13.83 3.28
C MET A 477 -4.54 -14.94 2.64
N THR A 478 -3.94 -14.67 1.48
CA THR A 478 -3.12 -15.64 0.73
C THR A 478 -1.61 -15.48 0.95
N SER A 479 -1.13 -14.30 1.33
CA SER A 479 0.28 -14.05 1.64
C SER A 479 0.45 -13.20 2.90
N GLN A 480 1.31 -13.68 3.81
CA GLN A 480 1.66 -12.99 5.04
C GLN A 480 3.07 -12.40 4.88
N VAL A 481 3.12 -11.13 4.49
CA VAL A 481 4.36 -10.40 4.15
C VAL A 481 4.60 -9.28 5.17
N MET A 482 5.86 -9.12 5.58
CA MET A 482 6.33 -7.98 6.37
C MET A 482 6.63 -6.80 5.44
N TYR A 483 5.95 -5.67 5.65
CA TYR A 483 6.13 -4.44 4.87
C TYR A 483 7.03 -3.44 5.61
N ASP A 484 7.92 -2.77 4.87
CA ASP A 484 8.66 -1.63 5.40
C ASP A 484 7.72 -0.43 5.64
N CYS A 485 7.86 0.18 6.81
CA CYS A 485 7.07 1.31 7.24
C CYS A 485 7.91 2.31 8.04
N VAL A 486 7.44 3.54 8.10
CA VAL A 486 8.13 4.65 8.75
C VAL A 486 7.19 5.39 9.69
N ILE A 487 7.68 5.80 10.87
CA ILE A 487 6.88 6.64 11.76
C ILE A 487 6.71 8.02 11.13
N SER A 488 5.49 8.33 10.70
CA SER A 488 5.18 9.56 9.98
C SER A 488 4.65 10.68 10.86
N GLU A 489 3.98 10.33 11.96
CA GLU A 489 3.40 11.26 12.93
C GLU A 489 3.51 10.69 14.35
N MET A 490 3.67 11.57 15.34
CA MET A 490 3.67 11.23 16.76
C MET A 490 2.82 12.21 17.55
N ASP A 491 1.87 11.69 18.32
CA ASP A 491 1.12 12.42 19.35
C ASP A 491 1.58 11.94 20.72
N ILE A 492 2.51 12.69 21.32
CA ILE A 492 3.03 12.40 22.66
C ILE A 492 1.94 12.50 23.73
N LYS A 493 0.97 13.41 23.58
CA LYS A 493 -0.07 13.60 24.59
C LYS A 493 -1.05 12.44 24.59
N GLN A 494 -1.46 11.99 23.41
CA GLN A 494 -2.35 10.85 23.26
C GLN A 494 -1.62 9.50 23.30
N GLN A 495 -0.28 9.51 23.35
CA GLN A 495 0.53 8.30 23.42
C GLN A 495 0.32 7.41 22.18
N LYS A 496 0.37 8.04 21.00
CA LYS A 496 0.12 7.39 19.71
C LYS A 496 1.09 7.82 18.63
N PHE A 497 1.29 6.97 17.65
CA PHE A 497 2.01 7.31 16.42
C PHE A 497 1.33 6.67 15.21
N SER A 498 1.60 7.21 14.02
CA SER A 498 1.10 6.68 12.76
C SER A 498 2.23 6.18 11.90
N LEU A 499 1.97 5.09 11.17
CA LEU A 499 2.89 4.50 10.22
C LEU A 499 2.54 4.90 8.79
N CYS A 500 3.55 5.24 8.01
CA CYS A 500 3.45 5.36 6.57
C CYS A 500 4.18 4.17 5.94
N PHE A 501 3.52 3.44 5.06
CA PHE A 501 4.14 2.30 4.36
C PHE A 501 4.87 2.80 3.12
N THR A 502 5.94 2.15 2.69
CA THR A 502 6.64 2.56 1.45
C THR A 502 5.89 2.09 0.21
N ASP A 503 5.30 0.89 0.26
CA ASP A 503 4.82 0.17 -0.93
C ASP A 503 3.29 0.02 -1.00
N VAL A 504 2.62 0.01 0.17
CA VAL A 504 1.17 -0.28 0.28
C VAL A 504 0.37 0.87 0.87
N GLU A 505 0.97 2.05 1.03
CA GLU A 505 0.35 3.21 1.69
C GLU A 505 -1.01 3.60 1.11
N LEU A 506 -1.15 3.53 -0.21
CA LEU A 506 -2.36 3.92 -0.92
C LEU A 506 -3.55 2.99 -0.64
N ARG A 507 -3.28 1.76 -0.16
CA ARG A 507 -4.28 0.72 0.13
C ARG A 507 -4.77 0.72 1.57
N LEU A 508 -4.23 1.60 2.42
CA LEU A 508 -4.51 1.62 3.85
C LEU A 508 -5.25 2.90 4.27
N GLY A 509 -6.37 2.74 4.98
CA GLY A 509 -7.05 3.85 5.63
C GLY A 509 -6.19 4.48 6.75
N PRO A 510 -6.41 5.75 7.15
CA PRO A 510 -5.63 6.41 8.20
C PRO A 510 -5.65 5.66 9.54
N LYS A 511 -6.80 5.07 9.90
CA LYS A 511 -6.95 4.32 11.16
C LYS A 511 -6.22 2.99 11.17
N ALA A 512 -6.05 2.36 10.00
CA ALA A 512 -5.33 1.09 9.87
C ALA A 512 -3.84 1.24 10.19
N ARG A 513 -3.33 2.47 10.15
CA ARG A 513 -1.94 2.87 10.30
C ARG A 513 -1.59 3.41 11.69
N GLU A 514 -2.58 3.61 12.56
CA GLU A 514 -2.41 4.21 13.88
C GLU A 514 -2.07 3.13 14.91
N ILE A 515 -1.01 3.37 15.68
CA ILE A 515 -0.60 2.54 16.82
C ILE A 515 -0.60 3.39 18.08
N THR A 516 -1.15 2.83 19.15
CA THR A 516 -1.14 3.37 20.50
C THR A 516 -0.07 2.66 21.33
N THR A 517 0.54 3.36 22.28
CA THR A 517 1.57 2.76 23.16
C THR A 517 1.05 1.54 23.91
N GLN A 518 -0.23 1.54 24.30
CA GLN A 518 -0.91 0.43 24.96
C GLN A 518 -0.93 -0.86 24.12
N GLN A 519 -0.84 -0.74 22.79
CA GLN A 519 -0.76 -1.89 21.88
C GLN A 519 0.65 -2.47 21.77
N LEU A 520 1.67 -1.75 22.24
CA LEU A 520 3.07 -2.22 22.27
C LEU A 520 3.44 -2.81 23.63
N GLN A 521 3.00 -2.21 24.74
CA GLN A 521 3.13 -2.76 26.09
C GLN A 521 2.27 -1.96 27.08
N ARG A 522 1.50 -2.60 27.98
CA ARG A 522 0.67 -1.87 28.97
C ARG A 522 1.45 -1.39 30.21
N ASN A 523 2.58 -2.03 30.52
CA ASN A 523 3.45 -1.68 31.65
C ASN A 523 4.74 -0.98 31.17
N TYR A 524 4.64 0.28 30.77
CA TYR A 524 5.82 1.12 30.47
C TYR A 524 5.98 2.22 31.54
N SER A 525 7.21 2.47 31.96
CA SER A 525 7.54 3.63 32.78
C SER A 525 7.83 4.82 31.86
N THR A 526 6.99 5.84 31.89
CA THR A 526 7.27 7.14 31.26
C THR A 526 8.56 7.71 31.85
N VAL A 527 9.66 7.65 31.11
CA VAL A 527 10.87 8.42 31.45
C VAL A 527 10.51 9.89 31.28
N LYS A 528 10.65 10.68 32.35
CA LYS A 528 10.40 12.12 32.33
C LYS A 528 11.33 12.78 31.30
N MET A 529 10.75 13.55 30.40
CA MET A 529 11.48 14.40 29.46
C MET A 529 12.38 15.38 30.20
N GLY A 530 13.66 15.42 29.81
CA GLY A 530 14.52 16.58 30.04
C GLY A 530 14.01 17.74 29.19
N SER A 531 13.89 18.93 29.78
CA SER A 531 13.23 20.13 29.26
C SER A 531 13.93 20.83 28.07
N ALA A 532 14.70 20.12 27.24
CA ALA A 532 15.59 20.73 26.24
C ALA A 532 15.56 20.12 24.82
N GLU A 533 14.84 19.03 24.55
CA GLU A 533 14.92 18.37 23.23
C GLU A 533 13.90 18.91 22.19
N LEU A 534 14.39 19.18 20.97
CA LEU A 534 13.66 19.82 19.86
C LEU A 534 12.79 18.87 19.03
N GLU A 535 12.89 17.55 19.23
CA GLU A 535 12.16 16.53 18.47
C GLU A 535 11.30 15.65 19.40
N PRO A 536 10.08 15.26 18.99
CA PRO A 536 9.26 14.36 19.76
C PRO A 536 9.91 12.98 19.82
N LYS A 537 10.16 12.49 21.03
CA LYS A 537 10.65 11.13 21.29
C LYS A 537 9.68 10.40 22.21
N MET A 538 9.56 9.10 22.00
CA MET A 538 8.86 8.21 22.92
C MET A 538 9.84 7.12 23.40
N PRO A 539 10.36 7.20 24.63
CA PRO A 539 11.20 6.15 25.18
C PRO A 539 10.34 4.92 25.53
N TYR A 540 10.75 3.76 25.04
CA TYR A 540 10.18 2.46 25.38
C TYR A 540 11.24 1.55 25.96
N GLN A 541 10.83 0.73 26.92
CA GLN A 541 11.68 -0.28 27.52
C GLN A 541 10.92 -1.60 27.58
N TRP A 542 11.36 -2.56 26.79
CA TRP A 542 10.87 -3.94 26.82
C TRP A 542 11.84 -4.80 27.62
N LYS A 543 11.34 -5.50 28.62
CA LYS A 543 12.06 -6.62 29.24
C LYS A 543 11.79 -7.86 28.41
N VAL A 544 12.81 -8.40 27.74
CA VAL A 544 12.68 -9.56 26.86
C VAL A 544 13.49 -10.72 27.43
N LYS A 545 12.80 -11.79 27.83
CA LYS A 545 13.47 -13.04 28.20
C LYS A 545 13.60 -13.87 26.91
N LEU A 546 14.81 -14.11 26.42
CA LEU A 546 15.04 -14.89 25.19
C LEU A 546 15.64 -16.27 25.51
N CYS A 547 14.99 -17.32 24.99
CA CYS A 547 15.47 -18.70 25.04
C CYS A 547 15.75 -19.16 23.61
N SER A 548 16.89 -19.80 23.34
CA SER A 548 17.09 -20.50 22.06
C SER A 548 17.49 -21.95 22.30
N MET A 549 16.85 -22.84 21.54
CA MET A 549 16.87 -24.28 21.74
C MET A 549 18.05 -25.00 21.06
N ASN A 550 18.62 -24.46 19.98
CA ASN A 550 19.61 -25.16 19.14
C ASN A 550 20.99 -24.47 18.99
N GLY A 551 21.37 -23.59 19.92
CA GLY A 551 22.77 -23.24 20.21
C GLY A 551 23.60 -22.62 19.07
N THR A 552 23.64 -21.30 19.03
CA THR A 552 24.93 -20.55 19.01
C THR A 552 24.62 -19.10 19.40
N PRO A 553 25.34 -18.49 20.36
CA PRO A 553 25.33 -17.03 20.53
C PRO A 553 25.54 -16.27 19.22
N ALA A 554 26.27 -16.90 18.28
CA ALA A 554 26.54 -16.46 16.92
C ALA A 554 25.36 -16.52 15.92
N ARG A 555 24.25 -17.22 16.21
CA ARG A 555 23.00 -17.09 15.40
C ARG A 555 22.17 -15.87 15.82
N PHE A 556 22.30 -15.43 17.07
CA PHE A 556 21.67 -14.18 17.57
C PHE A 556 22.43 -12.93 17.14
N LEU A 557 23.70 -13.13 16.78
CA LEU A 557 24.58 -12.19 16.10
C LEU A 557 24.74 -12.70 14.67
N ASP A 558 23.69 -12.71 13.85
CA ASP A 558 23.87 -12.84 12.41
C ASP A 558 25.03 -11.89 12.02
N PRO A 559 26.20 -12.38 11.58
CA PRO A 559 27.32 -11.50 11.29
C PRO A 559 27.03 -10.58 10.11
N GLU A 560 25.95 -10.85 9.36
CA GLU A 560 25.38 -9.92 8.39
C GLU A 560 24.56 -8.78 9.03
N LYS A 561 24.15 -8.88 10.30
CA LYS A 561 23.26 -7.92 11.02
C LYS A 561 23.76 -7.37 12.35
N VAL A 562 24.83 -7.90 12.94
CA VAL A 562 25.46 -7.31 14.13
C VAL A 562 26.98 -7.36 13.97
N GLU A 563 27.56 -6.28 13.46
CA GLU A 563 29.00 -6.03 13.63
C GLU A 563 29.25 -5.25 14.92
N ILE A 564 30.23 -5.69 15.70
CA ILE A 564 30.81 -4.89 16.78
C ILE A 564 31.78 -3.90 16.12
N CYS A 565 31.24 -2.85 15.50
CA CYS A 565 31.99 -1.70 15.02
C CYS A 565 31.79 -0.53 15.99
N PRO A 566 32.79 0.27 16.40
CA PRO A 566 32.75 1.14 17.58
C PRO A 566 31.76 2.34 17.54
N ARG A 567 30.69 2.32 16.74
CA ARG A 567 29.67 3.38 16.68
C ARG A 567 28.24 2.82 16.84
N PRO A 568 27.50 3.29 17.86
CA PRO A 568 26.20 2.75 18.26
C PRO A 568 25.08 3.04 17.25
N ASP A 569 24.09 2.14 17.16
CA ASP A 569 22.70 2.55 16.94
C ASP A 569 22.32 3.37 18.19
N GLU A 570 22.32 4.70 18.08
CA GLU A 570 22.16 5.60 19.23
C GLU A 570 20.82 5.38 19.98
N ASN A 571 19.85 4.70 19.37
CA ASN A 571 18.47 4.66 19.84
C ASN A 571 18.09 3.36 20.55
N ALA A 572 18.87 2.28 20.45
CA ALA A 572 18.57 0.99 21.06
C ALA A 572 19.71 0.55 22.01
N GLN A 573 19.41 0.37 23.29
CA GLN A 573 20.37 -0.09 24.30
C GLN A 573 19.95 -1.42 24.89
N LEU A 574 20.86 -2.39 24.84
CA LEU A 574 20.73 -3.70 25.48
C LEU A 574 21.45 -3.64 26.84
N SER A 575 20.72 -3.89 27.93
CA SER A 575 21.31 -3.96 29.26
C SER A 575 20.82 -5.19 30.03
N GLN A 576 21.74 -5.76 30.81
CA GLN A 576 21.66 -7.05 31.52
C GLN A 576 21.73 -8.29 30.61
N LEU A 577 22.65 -9.18 30.96
CA LEU A 577 22.79 -10.56 30.50
C LEU A 577 22.89 -11.38 31.79
N SER A 578 21.97 -12.30 32.02
CA SER A 578 22.11 -13.28 33.11
C SER A 578 21.97 -14.68 32.54
N PHE A 579 23.08 -15.43 32.51
CA PHE A 579 23.30 -16.73 33.15
C PHE A 579 24.70 -17.26 32.73
N TYR A 580 25.71 -16.92 33.54
CA TYR A 580 27.06 -17.52 33.53
C TYR A 580 27.41 -17.92 34.97
N SER A 581 28.36 -18.84 35.17
CA SER A 581 28.89 -19.09 36.51
C SER A 581 29.45 -17.78 37.12
N PRO A 582 29.39 -17.57 38.45
CA PRO A 582 29.87 -16.33 39.08
C PRO A 582 31.32 -15.95 38.72
N ASP A 583 32.15 -16.95 38.40
CA ASP A 583 33.55 -16.78 38.05
C ASP A 583 33.76 -16.43 36.56
N GLU A 584 32.94 -16.96 35.64
CA GLU A 584 32.91 -16.52 34.23
C GLU A 584 32.30 -15.12 34.09
N PHE A 585 31.30 -14.81 34.93
CA PHE A 585 30.62 -13.51 34.96
C PHE A 585 31.56 -12.37 35.38
N LYS A 586 32.46 -12.57 36.34
CA LYS A 586 33.46 -11.55 36.73
C LYS A 586 34.44 -11.22 35.59
N CYS A 587 34.71 -12.16 34.69
CA CYS A 587 35.56 -11.95 33.53
C CYS A 587 34.80 -11.24 32.39
N LEU A 588 33.52 -11.61 32.15
CA LEU A 588 32.67 -10.99 31.12
C LEU A 588 32.16 -9.58 31.51
N VAL A 589 31.78 -9.34 32.77
CA VAL A 589 31.20 -8.06 33.23
C VAL A 589 32.19 -6.89 33.16
N LYS A 590 33.50 -7.15 33.13
CA LYS A 590 34.50 -6.10 32.83
C LYS A 590 34.48 -5.63 31.37
N LYS A 591 33.75 -6.32 30.50
CA LYS A 591 33.46 -5.91 29.12
C LYS A 591 31.95 -5.83 28.94
N THR A 592 31.36 -4.67 29.24
CA THR A 592 30.00 -4.35 28.80
C THR A 592 29.92 -4.54 27.28
N VAL A 593 29.37 -5.66 26.81
CA VAL A 593 29.20 -5.92 25.38
C VAL A 593 27.96 -5.15 24.95
N ASN A 594 28.15 -3.92 24.49
CA ASN A 594 27.14 -3.19 23.74
C ASN A 594 26.98 -3.89 22.38
N ILE A 595 25.95 -4.73 22.25
CA ILE A 595 25.57 -5.36 20.99
C ILE A 595 24.97 -4.28 20.08
N MET A 596 25.63 -3.98 18.95
CA MET A 596 25.23 -2.92 18.02
C MET A 596 24.49 -3.49 16.82
N ILE A 597 23.27 -3.03 16.63
CA ILE A 597 22.35 -3.51 15.62
C ILE A 597 22.67 -2.82 14.28
N LYS A 598 22.89 -3.58 13.20
CA LYS A 598 22.99 -2.98 11.85
C LYS A 598 21.63 -2.42 11.47
N SER A 599 21.56 -1.08 11.37
CA SER A 599 20.40 -0.38 10.82
C SER A 599 20.02 -0.91 9.44
N ASN A 600 18.73 -1.11 9.16
CA ASN A 600 18.22 -1.44 7.82
C ASN A 600 18.24 -0.22 6.86
N VAL A 601 18.79 0.90 7.33
CA VAL A 601 18.83 2.18 6.64
C VAL A 601 20.29 2.62 6.50
N VAL A 602 20.64 3.08 5.30
CA VAL A 602 21.90 3.74 4.98
C VAL A 602 21.68 5.25 5.00
N ALA A 603 22.51 5.97 5.75
CA ALA A 603 22.47 7.42 5.83
C ALA A 603 23.26 8.06 4.66
N ILE A 604 22.54 8.67 3.72
CA ILE A 604 23.14 9.37 2.58
C ILE A 604 23.40 10.83 2.96
N PRO A 605 24.65 11.32 2.92
CA PRO A 605 24.96 12.71 3.25
C PRO A 605 24.14 13.69 2.40
N THR A 606 23.63 14.76 3.01
CA THR A 606 22.79 15.75 2.34
C THR A 606 23.43 16.34 1.08
N LYS A 607 24.76 16.54 1.10
CA LYS A 607 25.52 17.04 -0.05
C LYS A 607 25.49 16.04 -1.21
N THR A 608 25.70 14.75 -0.92
CA THR A 608 25.63 13.65 -1.89
C THR A 608 24.21 13.53 -2.46
N TRP A 609 23.18 13.57 -1.60
CA TRP A 609 21.79 13.54 -2.06
C TRP A 609 21.43 14.69 -3.00
N LYS A 610 21.81 15.93 -2.65
CA LYS A 610 21.60 17.10 -3.51
C LYS A 610 22.41 17.02 -4.80
N MET A 611 23.58 16.39 -4.79
CA MET A 611 24.36 16.11 -5.99
C MET A 611 23.62 15.13 -6.89
N LEU A 612 23.11 14.01 -6.35
CA LEU A 612 22.30 13.03 -7.09
C LEU A 612 21.08 13.70 -7.75
N GLN A 613 20.32 14.52 -7.03
CA GLN A 613 19.19 15.27 -7.58
C GLN A 613 19.60 16.22 -8.73
N LYS A 614 20.79 16.84 -8.63
CA LYS A 614 21.32 17.71 -9.70
C LYS A 614 21.86 16.92 -10.90
N CYS A 615 22.42 15.73 -10.69
CA CYS A 615 22.90 14.87 -11.77
C CYS A 615 21.73 14.30 -12.57
N THR A 616 20.69 13.80 -11.91
CA THR A 616 19.46 13.32 -12.57
C THR A 616 18.74 14.42 -13.36
N MET A 617 18.77 15.68 -12.88
CA MET A 617 18.32 16.86 -13.63
C MET A 617 19.05 17.08 -14.97
N LYS A 618 20.38 16.85 -14.99
CA LYS A 618 21.23 17.09 -16.16
C LYS A 618 21.20 15.91 -17.14
N GLY A 619 21.17 14.68 -16.62
CA GLY A 619 21.22 13.43 -17.39
C GLY A 619 20.09 13.24 -18.39
N GLN A 620 18.94 13.90 -18.21
CA GLN A 620 17.81 13.86 -19.15
C GLN A 620 17.98 14.71 -20.42
N ASN A 621 19.04 15.52 -20.53
CA ASN A 621 19.29 16.36 -21.70
C ASN A 621 20.53 15.93 -22.54
N SER A 622 21.51 15.24 -21.95
CA SER A 622 22.65 14.58 -22.63
C SER A 622 23.64 14.06 -21.56
N VAL A 623 24.33 12.95 -21.86
CA VAL A 623 25.24 12.17 -20.99
C VAL A 623 26.31 13.01 -20.28
N GLU A 624 26.33 12.90 -18.95
CA GLU A 624 27.52 12.71 -18.07
C GLU A 624 27.02 12.63 -16.62
N ILE A 625 26.28 11.55 -16.30
CA ILE A 625 26.23 11.09 -14.91
C ILE A 625 27.56 10.37 -14.72
N ASN A 626 28.52 11.02 -14.08
CA ASN A 626 29.81 10.39 -13.74
C ASN A 626 29.55 9.38 -12.62
N SER A 627 29.25 8.13 -13.00
CA SER A 627 28.95 7.03 -12.09
C SER A 627 30.07 6.83 -11.08
N ASP A 628 31.34 6.92 -11.49
CA ASP A 628 32.49 6.77 -10.60
C ASP A 628 32.55 7.85 -9.52
N ALA A 629 32.30 9.12 -9.89
CA ALA A 629 32.23 10.22 -8.93
C ALA A 629 31.08 10.04 -7.94
N ILE A 630 29.95 9.46 -8.35
CA ILE A 630 28.84 9.16 -7.45
C ILE A 630 29.17 7.99 -6.54
N LEU A 631 29.70 6.89 -7.09
CA LEU A 631 30.09 5.69 -6.35
C LEU A 631 31.12 6.02 -5.26
N CYS A 632 32.11 6.87 -5.54
CA CYS A 632 33.10 7.32 -4.55
C CYS A 632 32.52 8.16 -3.39
N ASN A 633 31.34 8.76 -3.57
CA ASN A 633 30.67 9.59 -2.55
C ASN A 633 29.51 8.87 -1.85
N LEU A 634 29.11 7.69 -2.31
CA LEU A 634 28.11 6.85 -1.67
C LEU A 634 28.79 5.96 -0.62
N PRO A 635 28.25 5.88 0.61
CA PRO A 635 28.81 5.00 1.62
C PRO A 635 28.72 3.54 1.15
N SER A 636 29.77 2.75 1.31
CA SER A 636 29.71 1.31 1.08
C SER A 636 28.73 0.69 2.08
N ALA A 637 27.87 -0.22 1.62
CA ALA A 637 27.22 -1.15 2.53
C ALA A 637 28.34 -2.06 3.06
N GLU A 638 28.76 -1.91 4.32
CA GLU A 638 29.81 -2.75 4.90
C GLU A 638 29.41 -4.23 4.77
N GLU A 639 30.15 -4.97 3.93
CA GLU A 639 30.12 -6.42 3.84
C GLU A 639 31.10 -6.97 4.87
N SER A 640 30.59 -7.72 5.84
CA SER A 640 31.41 -8.46 6.78
C SER A 640 31.03 -9.92 6.73
N ASN A 641 31.96 -10.75 6.26
CA ASN A 641 31.78 -12.20 6.21
C ASN A 641 31.60 -12.79 7.62
N PRO A 642 30.65 -13.71 7.81
CA PRO A 642 30.50 -14.45 9.07
C PRO A 642 31.72 -15.35 9.33
N ILE A 643 32.32 -15.21 10.52
CA ILE A 643 33.26 -16.21 11.07
C ILE A 643 32.43 -17.23 11.87
N PRO A 644 32.43 -18.52 11.50
CA PRO A 644 31.65 -19.52 12.24
C PRO A 644 32.39 -19.94 13.51
N HIS A 645 31.80 -19.68 14.67
CA HIS A 645 32.17 -20.37 15.90
C HIS A 645 31.18 -21.51 16.18
N LYS A 646 31.71 -22.74 16.19
CA LYS A 646 31.02 -23.93 16.69
C LYS A 646 31.11 -23.92 18.21
N ASP A 647 29.99 -23.71 18.90
CA ASP A 647 29.84 -24.25 20.25
C ASP A 647 28.39 -24.66 20.52
N ARG A 648 28.24 -25.94 20.90
CA ARG A 648 26.97 -26.63 21.13
C ARG A 648 26.63 -26.63 22.63
N LYS A 649 26.03 -25.54 23.13
CA LYS A 649 25.19 -25.54 24.33
C LYS A 649 24.11 -24.47 24.20
N SER A 650 22.90 -24.82 24.57
CA SER A 650 21.72 -23.95 24.52
C SER A 650 21.65 -23.09 25.79
N THR A 651 21.44 -21.79 25.60
CA THR A 651 21.68 -20.74 26.60
C THR A 651 20.41 -19.92 26.82
N LEU A 652 19.99 -19.74 28.08
CA LEU A 652 18.93 -18.80 28.45
C LEU A 652 19.55 -17.40 28.58
N LEU A 653 19.08 -16.45 27.77
CA LEU A 653 19.59 -15.07 27.75
C LEU A 653 18.46 -14.10 28.12
N VAL A 654 18.50 -13.54 29.32
CA VAL A 654 17.58 -12.47 29.72
C VAL A 654 18.24 -11.13 29.45
N TYR A 655 17.59 -10.26 28.68
CA TYR A 655 18.05 -8.89 28.46
C TYR A 655 16.92 -7.88 28.44
N THR A 656 17.24 -6.62 28.74
CA THR A 656 16.31 -5.51 28.64
C THR A 656 16.64 -4.70 27.39
N LEU A 657 15.70 -4.62 26.45
CA LEU A 657 15.78 -3.77 25.27
C LEU A 657 15.12 -2.43 25.56
N THR A 658 15.90 -1.36 25.54
CA THR A 658 15.35 0.01 25.60
C THR A 658 15.48 0.62 24.21
N LYS A 659 14.37 1.11 23.63
CA LYS A 659 14.40 1.87 22.37
C LYS A 659 13.68 3.19 22.51
N GLU A 660 14.30 4.26 22.05
CA GLU A 660 13.61 5.53 21.84
C GLU A 660 13.03 5.56 20.43
N LEU A 661 11.70 5.53 20.31
CA LEU A 661 11.05 5.75 19.02
C LEU A 661 11.10 7.23 18.66
N LYS A 662 11.54 7.52 17.44
CA LYS A 662 11.67 8.88 16.88
C LYS A 662 10.92 8.99 15.56
N LEU A 663 10.59 10.24 15.19
CA LEU A 663 10.02 10.52 13.88
C LEU A 663 10.98 10.04 12.78
N PHE A 664 10.44 9.38 11.75
CA PHE A 664 11.17 8.74 10.66
C PHE A 664 11.92 7.44 10.98
N ASP A 665 11.75 6.86 12.17
CA ASP A 665 12.24 5.51 12.42
C ASP A 665 11.58 4.52 11.44
N VAL A 666 12.41 3.67 10.85
CA VAL A 666 11.99 2.60 9.94
C VAL A 666 11.74 1.33 10.75
N MET A 667 10.61 0.69 10.48
CA MET A 667 10.14 -0.54 11.12
C MET A 667 9.53 -1.46 10.06
N LYS A 668 9.21 -2.68 10.45
CA LYS A 668 8.45 -3.61 9.61
C LYS A 668 7.12 -3.94 10.24
N ALA A 669 6.08 -4.05 9.44
CA ALA A 669 4.75 -4.41 9.92
C ALA A 669 4.09 -5.46 9.03
N GLN A 670 3.48 -6.48 9.64
CA GLN A 670 2.59 -7.42 8.98
C GLN A 670 1.16 -6.88 9.02
N LEU A 671 0.42 -7.07 7.93
CA LEU A 671 -0.98 -6.68 7.83
C LEU A 671 -1.89 -7.91 7.84
N CYS A 672 -3.09 -7.76 8.39
CA CYS A 672 -4.13 -8.78 8.41
C CYS A 672 -5.51 -8.19 8.10
N ALA A 673 -6.47 -9.07 7.81
CA ALA A 673 -7.88 -8.72 7.71
C ALA A 673 -8.53 -8.71 9.11
N THR A 674 -9.23 -7.63 9.45
CA THR A 674 -9.96 -7.51 10.72
C THR A 674 -11.40 -7.06 10.48
N GLN A 675 -12.32 -7.38 11.39
CA GLN A 675 -13.70 -6.90 11.28
C GLN A 675 -13.77 -5.40 11.56
N GLY A 676 -14.37 -4.63 10.65
CA GLY A 676 -14.58 -3.20 10.88
C GLY A 676 -15.56 -2.95 12.04
N LYS A 677 -15.51 -1.75 12.64
CA LYS A 677 -16.34 -1.35 13.82
C LYS A 677 -17.87 -1.52 13.67
N LYS A 678 -18.37 -1.75 12.46
CA LYS A 678 -19.80 -2.00 12.17
C LYS A 678 -20.11 -3.45 11.77
N GLY A 679 -19.12 -4.35 11.80
CA GLY A 679 -19.27 -5.79 11.52
C GLY A 679 -19.66 -6.18 10.09
N LEU A 680 -19.90 -5.21 9.20
CA LEU A 680 -20.44 -5.45 7.84
C LEU A 680 -19.36 -5.64 6.77
N THR A 681 -18.15 -5.11 6.96
CA THR A 681 -17.03 -5.16 6.01
C THR A 681 -15.73 -5.45 6.74
N GLN A 682 -14.82 -6.18 6.08
CA GLN A 682 -13.45 -6.36 6.57
C GLN A 682 -12.60 -5.14 6.23
N GLU A 683 -11.60 -4.83 7.06
CA GLU A 683 -10.64 -3.74 6.86
C GLU A 683 -9.22 -4.21 7.19
N PRO A 684 -8.19 -3.73 6.46
CA PRO A 684 -6.80 -4.06 6.76
C PRO A 684 -6.37 -3.44 8.08
N ALA A 685 -5.57 -4.16 8.85
CA ALA A 685 -4.99 -3.68 10.09
C ALA A 685 -3.61 -4.29 10.34
N ILE A 686 -2.81 -3.60 11.16
CA ILE A 686 -1.50 -4.11 11.57
C ILE A 686 -1.69 -5.30 12.52
N GLN A 687 -1.12 -6.44 12.12
CA GLN A 687 -1.10 -7.67 12.90
C GLN A 687 0.14 -7.73 13.79
N LEU A 688 1.31 -7.62 13.19
CA LEU A 688 2.62 -7.69 13.84
C LEU A 688 3.40 -6.42 13.53
N LEU A 689 4.16 -5.95 14.51
CA LEU A 689 5.10 -4.84 14.36
C LEU A 689 6.47 -5.25 14.87
N GLU A 690 7.48 -5.16 14.01
CA GLU A 690 8.88 -5.30 14.38
C GLU A 690 9.39 -3.96 14.93
N VAL A 691 9.50 -3.88 16.26
CA VAL A 691 9.96 -2.67 16.96
C VAL A 691 11.47 -2.63 17.13
N GLY A 692 12.15 -3.76 16.98
CA GLY A 692 13.61 -3.91 17.03
C GLY A 692 14.03 -5.26 16.45
N PRO A 693 15.32 -5.55 16.29
CA PRO A 693 15.79 -6.75 15.59
C PRO A 693 15.27 -8.03 16.22
N GLY A 694 14.41 -8.71 15.47
CA GLY A 694 13.70 -9.89 15.94
C GLY A 694 12.69 -9.63 17.05
N LEU A 695 12.52 -8.42 17.58
CA LEU A 695 11.43 -8.14 18.52
C LEU A 695 10.18 -7.76 17.74
N GLN A 696 9.33 -8.75 17.50
CA GLN A 696 8.02 -8.56 16.91
C GLN A 696 6.94 -8.61 17.99
N ILE A 697 6.02 -7.65 17.93
CA ILE A 697 4.90 -7.53 18.84
C ILE A 697 3.64 -7.72 18.03
N CYS A 698 2.78 -8.66 18.41
CA CYS A 698 1.45 -8.71 17.84
C CYS A 698 0.67 -7.48 18.34
N VAL A 699 0.25 -6.62 17.41
CA VAL A 699 -0.58 -5.43 17.71
C VAL A 699 -2.04 -5.84 17.80
N HIS A 700 -2.43 -6.86 17.04
CA HIS A 700 -3.83 -7.31 16.94
C HIS A 700 -4.36 -7.84 18.28
N HIS A 701 -3.64 -8.77 18.92
CA HIS A 701 -4.06 -9.37 20.19
C HIS A 701 -4.07 -8.38 21.38
N ASN A 702 -3.21 -7.35 21.35
CA ASN A 702 -3.16 -6.31 22.37
C ASN A 702 -4.30 -5.30 22.19
N ARG A 703 -4.71 -5.08 20.93
CA ARG A 703 -5.81 -4.19 20.57
C ARG A 703 -7.16 -4.80 20.90
N ASP A 704 -7.38 -6.06 20.52
CA ASP A 704 -8.68 -6.71 20.62
C ASP A 704 -8.54 -8.17 21.05
N PRO A 705 -8.15 -8.41 22.32
CA PRO A 705 -8.03 -9.77 22.85
C PRO A 705 -9.38 -10.50 22.87
N GLU A 706 -10.49 -9.80 23.05
CA GLU A 706 -11.82 -10.42 23.12
C GLU A 706 -12.21 -11.08 21.78
N THR A 707 -12.05 -10.38 20.66
CA THR A 707 -12.32 -10.99 19.35
C THR A 707 -11.32 -12.08 18.99
N CYS A 708 -10.05 -11.95 19.40
CA CYS A 708 -9.01 -12.95 19.14
C CYS A 708 -9.21 -14.25 19.93
N PHE A 709 -9.70 -14.17 21.17
CA PHE A 709 -9.69 -15.29 22.13
C PHE A 709 -11.08 -15.76 22.57
N VAL A 710 -12.08 -14.88 22.57
CA VAL A 710 -13.42 -15.18 23.11
C VAL A 710 -14.38 -15.61 22.00
N GLY A 711 -14.33 -14.99 20.81
CA GLY A 711 -15.17 -15.38 19.67
C GLY A 711 -16.66 -15.60 20.00
N LYS A 712 -17.32 -16.56 19.31
CA LYS A 712 -18.74 -16.94 19.54
C LYS A 712 -18.98 -17.80 20.80
N ILE A 713 -17.93 -18.07 21.57
CA ILE A 713 -17.95 -19.05 22.67
C ILE A 713 -18.97 -18.66 23.76
N THR A 714 -19.19 -17.36 23.95
CA THR A 714 -20.11 -16.80 24.96
C THR A 714 -21.57 -17.23 24.79
N GLN A 715 -22.02 -17.59 23.59
CA GLN A 715 -23.45 -17.92 23.37
C GLN A 715 -23.85 -19.30 23.89
N HIS A 716 -22.89 -20.20 24.13
CA HIS A 716 -23.17 -21.58 24.56
C HIS A 716 -22.89 -21.81 26.05
N ALA A 717 -22.15 -20.91 26.69
CA ALA A 717 -21.69 -21.08 28.05
C ALA A 717 -22.76 -20.82 29.11
N SER A 718 -23.77 -19.96 28.91
CA SER A 718 -24.74 -19.59 29.95
C SER A 718 -26.09 -20.30 29.81
N LYS A 719 -26.15 -21.61 30.04
CA LYS A 719 -27.41 -22.38 30.07
C LYS A 719 -27.97 -22.42 31.49
N GLU A 720 -29.30 -22.46 31.63
CA GLU A 720 -29.95 -22.64 32.95
C GLU A 720 -29.69 -24.04 33.54
N LYS A 721 -29.49 -25.06 32.69
CA LYS A 721 -29.18 -26.44 33.06
C LYS A 721 -28.24 -27.07 32.03
N TYR A 722 -27.46 -28.05 32.48
CA TYR A 722 -26.55 -28.88 31.67
C TYR A 722 -26.89 -30.33 31.93
N ASP A 723 -26.84 -31.15 30.88
CA ASP A 723 -27.24 -32.56 30.93
C ASP A 723 -26.12 -33.45 31.52
N SER A 724 -24.87 -32.97 31.55
CA SER A 724 -23.75 -33.66 32.17
C SER A 724 -22.63 -32.72 32.63
N LEU A 725 -21.75 -33.20 33.52
CA LEU A 725 -20.53 -32.50 33.92
C LEU A 725 -19.62 -32.22 32.71
N THR A 726 -19.49 -33.18 31.79
CA THR A 726 -18.70 -33.02 30.57
C THR A 726 -19.24 -31.91 29.68
N GLU A 727 -20.56 -31.79 29.56
CA GLU A 727 -21.19 -30.68 28.82
C GLU A 727 -20.98 -29.33 29.51
N TYR A 728 -21.09 -29.28 30.84
CA TYR A 728 -20.80 -28.07 31.62
C TYR A 728 -19.35 -27.62 31.40
N VAL A 729 -18.39 -28.52 31.55
CA VAL A 729 -16.96 -28.25 31.35
C VAL A 729 -16.72 -27.79 29.91
N ASN A 730 -17.18 -28.52 28.90
CA ASN A 730 -17.01 -28.14 27.49
C ASN A 730 -17.63 -26.79 27.13
N SER A 731 -18.67 -26.36 27.85
CA SER A 731 -19.36 -25.09 27.62
C SER A 731 -18.65 -23.91 28.30
N TRP A 732 -18.13 -24.10 29.52
CA TRP A 732 -17.52 -23.03 30.33
C TRP A 732 -16.01 -22.93 30.21
N GLU A 733 -15.30 -24.05 30.01
CA GLU A 733 -13.84 -24.10 29.95
C GLU A 733 -13.26 -23.15 28.89
N PRO A 734 -13.79 -23.06 27.65
CA PRO A 734 -13.25 -22.12 26.67
C PRO A 734 -13.47 -20.65 27.08
N LEU A 735 -14.53 -20.34 27.83
CA LEU A 735 -14.78 -18.99 28.36
C LEU A 735 -13.76 -18.64 29.45
N VAL A 736 -13.51 -19.55 30.40
CA VAL A 736 -12.52 -19.35 31.47
C VAL A 736 -11.10 -19.22 30.90
N LEU A 737 -10.73 -20.05 29.91
CA LEU A 737 -9.46 -19.94 29.21
C LEU A 737 -9.33 -18.59 28.48
N SER A 738 -10.42 -18.09 27.89
CA SER A 738 -10.43 -16.77 27.25
C SER A 738 -10.29 -15.61 28.24
N GLU A 739 -10.85 -15.71 29.44
CA GLU A 739 -10.69 -14.73 30.53
C GLU A 739 -9.27 -14.74 31.09
N SER A 740 -8.66 -15.92 31.22
CA SER A 740 -7.24 -16.07 31.56
C SER A 740 -6.36 -15.37 30.51
N ALA A 741 -6.58 -15.64 29.22
CA ALA A 741 -5.84 -15.00 28.12
C ALA A 741 -5.99 -13.46 28.14
N LEU A 742 -7.21 -12.94 28.40
CA LEU A 742 -7.46 -11.51 28.54
C LEU A 742 -6.68 -10.88 29.71
N THR A 743 -6.48 -11.65 30.78
CA THR A 743 -5.76 -11.22 31.98
C THR A 743 -4.25 -11.26 31.77
N SER A 744 -3.70 -12.31 31.15
CA SER A 744 -2.28 -12.39 30.81
C SER A 744 -1.83 -11.25 29.88
N VAL A 745 -2.64 -10.90 28.87
CA VAL A 745 -2.37 -9.73 28.00
C VAL A 745 -2.33 -8.41 28.80
N LYS A 746 -3.02 -8.32 29.95
CA LYS A 746 -2.93 -7.14 30.84
C LYS A 746 -1.60 -7.07 31.60
N GLU A 747 -0.99 -8.20 31.96
CA GLU A 747 0.21 -8.25 32.84
C GLU A 747 1.55 -7.94 32.13
N SER A 748 1.64 -8.09 30.80
CA SER A 748 2.72 -7.53 29.94
C SER A 748 4.18 -7.98 30.18
N GLU A 749 4.46 -9.21 30.64
CA GLU A 749 5.81 -9.80 30.56
C GLU A 749 6.00 -10.64 29.29
N LEU A 750 7.08 -10.38 28.54
CA LEU A 750 7.40 -11.05 27.27
C LEU A 750 8.50 -12.10 27.46
N LEU A 751 8.16 -13.36 27.20
CA LEU A 751 9.12 -14.47 27.08
C LEU A 751 9.11 -14.96 25.63
N LEU A 752 10.27 -15.12 25.03
CA LEU A 752 10.42 -15.44 23.62
C LEU A 752 11.35 -16.63 23.45
N ILE A 753 10.83 -17.73 22.91
CA ILE A 753 11.54 -18.98 22.68
C ILE A 753 11.77 -19.11 21.17
N ARG A 754 13.01 -19.35 20.74
CA ARG A 754 13.39 -19.47 19.33
C ARG A 754 14.00 -20.83 19.01
N ASP A 755 13.99 -21.12 17.72
CA ASP A 755 14.58 -22.32 17.13
C ASP A 755 13.98 -23.61 17.70
N VAL A 756 12.68 -23.55 18.02
CA VAL A 756 11.94 -24.73 18.49
C VAL A 756 11.85 -25.70 17.32
N GLU A 757 12.45 -26.87 17.50
CA GLU A 757 12.36 -27.95 16.52
C GLU A 757 10.91 -28.44 16.47
N LEU A 758 10.30 -28.38 15.29
CA LEU A 758 8.94 -28.84 15.08
C LEU A 758 8.97 -30.17 14.33
N GLN A 759 8.39 -31.19 14.92
CA GLN A 759 8.14 -32.47 14.27
C GLN A 759 6.68 -32.50 13.80
N TRP A 760 6.47 -32.63 12.49
CA TRP A 760 5.14 -32.61 11.87
C TRP A 760 4.72 -34.01 11.38
N PRO A 761 3.42 -34.36 11.44
CA PRO A 761 2.89 -35.60 10.88
C PRO A 761 2.82 -35.59 9.35
N ASP A 762 2.62 -36.75 8.73
CA ASP A 762 2.46 -36.90 7.28
C ASP A 762 1.21 -36.18 6.74
N PHE A 763 1.36 -35.49 5.61
CA PHE A 763 0.27 -34.79 4.93
C PHE A 763 -0.14 -35.46 3.61
N GLN A 764 -1.41 -35.31 3.22
CA GLN A 764 -1.99 -35.75 1.96
C GLN A 764 -2.45 -34.55 1.13
N LEU A 765 -2.02 -34.47 -0.13
CA LEU A 765 -2.47 -33.44 -1.06
C LEU A 765 -3.95 -33.65 -1.43
N CYS A 766 -4.75 -32.59 -1.25
CA CYS A 766 -6.17 -32.52 -1.54
C CYS A 766 -6.47 -31.35 -2.50
N THR A 767 -7.61 -31.38 -3.17
CA THR A 767 -8.06 -30.32 -4.07
C THR A 767 -9.47 -29.90 -3.70
N SER A 768 -9.71 -28.60 -3.57
CA SER A 768 -11.02 -28.03 -3.22
C SER A 768 -11.97 -28.07 -4.42
N SER A 769 -13.26 -27.87 -4.17
CA SER A 769 -14.27 -27.68 -5.21
C SER A 769 -14.04 -26.42 -6.06
N SER A 770 -13.23 -25.46 -5.61
CA SER A 770 -12.79 -24.28 -6.38
C SER A 770 -11.52 -24.50 -7.20
N GLY A 771 -10.89 -25.69 -7.12
CA GLY A 771 -9.65 -26.02 -7.84
C GLY A 771 -8.37 -25.72 -7.07
N ASP A 772 -8.45 -25.14 -5.87
CA ASP A 772 -7.29 -24.85 -5.04
C ASP A 772 -6.76 -26.13 -4.38
N THR A 773 -5.45 -26.36 -4.46
CA THR A 773 -4.77 -27.52 -3.83
C THR A 773 -4.25 -27.18 -2.44
N TYR A 774 -4.46 -28.06 -1.47
CA TYR A 774 -4.04 -27.91 -0.07
C TYR A 774 -3.67 -29.26 0.53
N TYR A 775 -2.79 -29.30 1.53
CA TYR A 775 -2.40 -30.53 2.21
C TYR A 775 -3.23 -30.74 3.46
N VAL A 776 -3.89 -31.89 3.62
CA VAL A 776 -4.61 -32.28 4.85
C VAL A 776 -3.77 -33.28 5.63
N MET A 777 -3.78 -33.24 6.96
CA MET A 777 -3.11 -34.30 7.74
C MET A 777 -3.68 -35.68 7.37
N LYS A 778 -2.81 -36.66 7.14
CA LYS A 778 -3.21 -38.03 6.82
C LYS A 778 -3.84 -38.64 8.07
N GLU A 779 -5.15 -38.92 8.04
CA GLU A 779 -5.79 -39.68 9.11
C GLU A 779 -5.17 -41.08 9.15
N SER A 780 -4.55 -41.46 10.27
CA SER A 780 -4.13 -42.84 10.50
C SER A 780 -5.37 -43.72 10.53
N ASN A 781 -5.39 -44.80 9.75
CA ASN A 781 -6.51 -45.73 9.55
C ASN A 781 -6.99 -46.50 10.82
N ASP A 782 -6.56 -46.11 12.02
CA ASP A 782 -7.14 -46.66 13.26
C ASP A 782 -8.46 -45.95 13.54
N ALA A 783 -9.52 -46.63 13.09
CA ALA A 783 -10.90 -46.32 13.37
C ALA A 783 -11.19 -46.52 14.86
N ASP A 784 -10.85 -45.54 15.68
CA ASP A 784 -11.55 -45.31 16.94
C ASP A 784 -11.66 -43.81 17.25
N LYS A 785 -12.89 -43.43 17.62
CA LYS A 785 -13.29 -42.05 17.91
C LYS A 785 -12.53 -41.52 19.12
N ASN A 786 -11.50 -40.72 18.88
CA ASN A 786 -11.07 -39.53 19.64
C ASN A 786 -9.69 -39.11 19.11
N GLY A 787 -9.49 -37.80 18.92
CA GLY A 787 -8.38 -37.22 18.16
C GLY A 787 -7.03 -37.94 18.29
N ALA A 788 -6.46 -38.27 17.13
CA ALA A 788 -5.22 -39.03 16.94
C ALA A 788 -4.20 -38.88 18.09
N LEU A 789 -3.94 -40.02 18.75
CA LEU A 789 -2.80 -40.27 19.60
C LEU A 789 -1.57 -40.51 18.73
N MET A 790 -0.53 -39.68 18.89
CA MET A 790 0.84 -40.05 18.56
C MET A 790 1.52 -40.37 19.88
N SER A 791 1.74 -41.65 20.16
CA SER A 791 2.71 -42.11 21.16
C SER A 791 4.00 -42.46 20.42
N LEU A 792 5.07 -41.70 20.68
CA LEU A 792 6.42 -42.14 20.33
C LEU A 792 6.80 -43.29 21.27
N SER A 793 6.68 -44.53 20.81
CA SER A 793 7.31 -45.66 21.47
C SER A 793 8.80 -45.66 21.15
N THR A 794 9.59 -45.77 22.22
CA THR A 794 11.02 -45.98 22.25
C THR A 794 11.44 -47.17 21.38
N GLU A 795 12.26 -46.93 20.36
CA GLU A 795 13.56 -47.59 20.18
C GLU A 795 14.27 -47.07 18.92
N PHE A 796 15.57 -46.82 19.07
CA PHE A 796 16.56 -46.33 18.09
C PHE A 796 16.68 -44.80 17.88
N THR A 797 17.52 -44.19 18.73
CA THR A 797 18.67 -43.30 18.40
C THR A 797 18.48 -42.32 17.22
N GLN A 798 18.48 -40.99 17.36
CA GLN A 798 19.49 -40.16 18.03
C GLN A 798 19.03 -38.68 18.09
N PHE A 799 19.26 -38.03 19.24
CA PHE A 799 19.18 -36.60 19.61
C PHE A 799 17.80 -35.92 19.69
N SER A 800 17.19 -35.96 20.88
CA SER A 800 16.21 -34.99 21.38
C SER A 800 16.86 -34.20 22.52
N PHE A 801 16.81 -32.87 22.51
CA PHE A 801 17.34 -32.02 23.59
C PHE A 801 16.21 -31.55 24.53
N PHE A 802 16.43 -31.71 25.84
CA PHE A 802 15.46 -31.44 26.91
C PHE A 802 15.66 -30.04 27.52
N TYR A 803 14.59 -29.26 27.67
CA TYR A 803 14.56 -28.02 28.45
C TYR A 803 13.33 -27.96 29.36
N ASN A 804 13.56 -27.66 30.64
CA ASN A 804 12.52 -27.50 31.65
C ASN A 804 11.96 -26.07 31.60
N PHE A 805 10.80 -25.87 30.96
CA PHE A 805 9.99 -24.66 31.15
C PHE A 805 8.78 -25.02 32.00
N LYS A 806 8.51 -24.27 33.08
CA LYS A 806 7.26 -24.42 33.84
C LYS A 806 6.20 -23.54 33.20
N MET A 807 5.41 -24.13 32.33
CA MET A 807 4.22 -23.54 31.70
C MET A 807 2.99 -24.09 32.41
N SER A 808 2.00 -23.24 32.62
CA SER A 808 0.75 -23.61 33.28
C SER A 808 -0.37 -23.71 32.25
N VAL A 809 -1.37 -24.55 32.55
CA VAL A 809 -2.65 -24.49 31.84
C VAL A 809 -3.21 -23.06 31.97
N GLY A 810 -3.60 -22.47 30.84
CA GLY A 810 -4.03 -21.07 30.75
C GLY A 810 -2.97 -20.09 30.25
N ASP A 811 -1.70 -20.50 30.12
CA ASP A 811 -0.65 -19.68 29.51
C ASP A 811 -0.93 -19.44 28.02
N LEU A 812 -0.64 -18.23 27.54
CA LEU A 812 -0.89 -17.81 26.16
C LEU A 812 0.36 -17.95 25.29
N VAL A 813 0.21 -18.60 24.15
CA VAL A 813 1.25 -18.90 23.17
C VAL A 813 0.91 -18.21 21.86
N CYS A 814 1.70 -17.22 21.48
CA CYS A 814 1.71 -16.68 20.12
C CYS A 814 2.83 -17.40 19.38
N MET A 815 2.48 -18.24 18.42
CA MET A 815 3.43 -19.00 17.63
C MET A 815 3.64 -18.32 16.28
N ARG A 816 4.90 -18.05 15.96
CA ARG A 816 5.33 -17.57 14.67
C ARG A 816 6.19 -18.63 13.98
N LEU A 817 5.77 -19.06 12.80
CA LEU A 817 6.55 -19.93 11.92
C LEU A 817 7.29 -19.04 10.92
N SER A 818 8.61 -19.19 10.85
CA SER A 818 9.46 -18.41 9.93
C SER A 818 10.27 -19.34 9.02
N SER A 819 10.34 -18.99 7.74
CA SER A 819 11.25 -19.64 6.77
C SER A 819 12.69 -19.16 6.97
N SER A 820 13.67 -19.97 6.54
CA SER A 820 15.06 -19.57 6.37
C SER A 820 15.22 -18.27 5.57
N ASP A 821 14.38 -18.06 4.55
CA ASP A 821 14.39 -16.86 3.71
C ASP A 821 13.60 -15.66 4.29
N HIS A 822 12.95 -15.80 5.45
CA HIS A 822 12.14 -14.78 6.14
C HIS A 822 11.04 -14.09 5.30
N GLN A 823 10.61 -14.68 4.18
CA GLN A 823 9.60 -14.06 3.30
C GLN A 823 8.17 -14.45 3.68
N THR A 824 7.99 -15.58 4.36
CA THR A 824 6.69 -16.07 4.80
C THR A 824 6.69 -16.29 6.30
N ASP A 825 5.96 -15.44 7.00
CA ASP A 825 5.71 -15.56 8.43
C ASP A 825 4.26 -15.95 8.68
N MET A 826 4.01 -17.07 9.35
CA MET A 826 2.66 -17.42 9.82
C MET A 826 2.54 -17.16 11.31
N CYS A 827 1.49 -16.44 11.72
CA CYS A 827 1.21 -16.18 13.13
C CYS A 827 -0.10 -16.86 13.58
N SER A 828 -0.01 -17.71 14.61
CA SER A 828 -1.14 -18.39 15.24
C SER A 828 -1.20 -18.09 16.74
N HIS A 829 -2.42 -17.96 17.26
CA HIS A 829 -2.66 -17.68 18.68
C HIS A 829 -3.26 -18.92 19.35
N MET A 830 -2.68 -19.35 20.47
CA MET A 830 -3.04 -20.57 21.18
C MET A 830 -3.06 -20.35 22.69
N VAL A 831 -3.89 -21.10 23.40
CA VAL A 831 -3.92 -21.16 24.88
C VAL A 831 -3.56 -22.58 25.30
N ILE A 832 -2.67 -22.72 26.29
CA ILE A 832 -2.25 -24.03 26.79
C ILE A 832 -3.38 -24.64 27.60
N HIS A 833 -3.81 -25.83 27.19
CA HIS A 833 -4.99 -26.49 27.73
C HIS A 833 -4.64 -27.58 28.77
N SER A 834 -3.52 -28.29 28.60
CA SER A 834 -3.06 -29.34 29.52
C SER A 834 -1.54 -29.55 29.43
N VAL A 835 -0.92 -30.03 30.52
CA VAL A 835 0.51 -30.39 30.59
C VAL A 835 0.63 -31.82 31.12
N ASN A 836 1.26 -32.74 30.36
CA ASN A 836 1.45 -34.15 30.76
C ASN A 836 2.88 -34.38 31.26
N LEU A 837 3.02 -35.07 32.39
CA LEU A 837 4.30 -35.48 32.97
C LEU A 837 4.43 -37.00 32.85
N THR A 838 5.55 -37.50 32.35
CA THR A 838 5.86 -38.95 32.31
C THR A 838 6.17 -39.46 33.71
N GLU A 839 5.56 -40.58 34.13
CA GLU A 839 5.74 -41.16 35.47
C GLU A 839 7.19 -41.60 35.74
N GLY A 840 7.74 -41.16 36.87
CA GLY A 840 9.04 -41.61 37.41
C GLY A 840 10.05 -40.52 37.76
N MET A 841 9.81 -39.24 37.46
CA MET A 841 10.77 -38.16 37.80
C MET A 841 10.29 -37.23 38.93
N ALA A 842 11.18 -37.02 39.92
CA ALA A 842 11.10 -36.00 40.97
C ALA A 842 11.07 -34.56 40.35
N PRO A 843 10.89 -33.44 41.12
CA PRO A 843 10.17 -32.20 40.74
C PRO A 843 10.82 -31.27 39.68
N LYS A 844 11.47 -31.83 38.65
CA LYS A 844 11.88 -31.20 37.40
C LYS A 844 11.15 -31.94 36.28
N ALA A 845 9.93 -31.52 36.00
CA ALA A 845 9.05 -32.23 35.09
C ALA A 845 8.97 -31.44 33.77
N ASP A 846 9.32 -32.09 32.67
CA ASP A 846 9.36 -31.52 31.32
C ASP A 846 7.95 -31.36 30.73
N ILE A 847 7.75 -30.35 29.88
CA ILE A 847 6.46 -30.02 29.24
C ILE A 847 6.50 -30.35 27.76
N TYR A 848 5.54 -31.17 27.32
CA TYR A 848 5.33 -31.51 25.90
C TYR A 848 4.21 -30.64 25.31
N MET A 849 4.49 -29.95 24.20
CA MET A 849 3.48 -29.17 23.45
C MET A 849 2.89 -30.03 22.32
N LYS A 850 1.57 -30.26 22.35
CA LYS A 850 0.81 -30.87 21.24
C LYS A 850 0.12 -29.75 20.44
N PHE A 851 0.51 -29.59 19.17
CA PHE A 851 -0.11 -28.62 18.27
C PHE A 851 -1.35 -29.23 17.60
N VAL A 852 -2.50 -28.57 17.74
CA VAL A 852 -3.74 -28.93 17.03
C VAL A 852 -4.25 -27.68 16.32
N LEU A 853 -4.16 -27.66 14.99
CA LEU A 853 -4.69 -26.57 14.16
C LEU A 853 -6.22 -26.65 14.15
N LYS A 854 -6.87 -25.85 14.99
CA LYS A 854 -8.33 -25.95 15.25
C LYS A 854 -9.21 -25.36 14.15
N GLU A 855 -8.68 -24.52 13.26
CA GLU A 855 -9.47 -23.82 12.23
C GLU A 855 -9.13 -24.21 10.78
N SER A 856 -8.11 -25.02 10.58
CA SER A 856 -7.75 -25.54 9.27
C SER A 856 -6.89 -26.80 9.45
N ASN A 857 -7.48 -27.97 9.24
CA ASN A 857 -6.76 -29.24 9.14
C ASN A 857 -5.84 -29.31 7.90
N TYR A 858 -5.54 -28.15 7.30
CA TYR A 858 -4.79 -28.04 6.07
C TYR A 858 -3.68 -27.00 6.16
N ILE A 859 -2.57 -27.27 5.48
CA ILE A 859 -1.47 -26.33 5.25
C ILE A 859 -1.35 -26.04 3.75
N SER A 860 -0.86 -24.85 3.41
CA SER A 860 -0.63 -24.48 2.00
C SER A 860 0.55 -25.28 1.43
N LEU A 861 0.60 -25.40 0.10
CA LEU A 861 1.68 -26.08 -0.61
C LEU A 861 3.07 -25.57 -0.18
N GLN A 862 3.20 -24.25 -0.11
CA GLN A 862 4.44 -23.57 0.24
C GLN A 862 4.92 -23.91 1.65
N VAL A 863 3.99 -23.96 2.63
CA VAL A 863 4.32 -24.28 4.02
C VAL A 863 4.75 -25.75 4.15
N HIS A 864 4.07 -26.66 3.45
CA HIS A 864 4.44 -28.08 3.41
C HIS A 864 5.84 -28.31 2.82
N ASP A 865 6.13 -27.71 1.66
CA ASP A 865 7.40 -27.92 0.97
C ASP A 865 8.59 -27.37 1.79
N MET A 866 8.37 -26.25 2.50
CA MET A 866 9.35 -25.69 3.45
C MET A 866 9.57 -26.58 4.68
N ILE A 867 8.52 -27.23 5.18
CA ILE A 867 8.62 -28.19 6.30
C ILE A 867 9.45 -29.40 5.88
N LEU A 868 9.20 -29.96 4.68
CA LEU A 868 9.93 -31.13 4.17
C LEU A 868 11.41 -30.85 3.87
N ALA A 869 11.76 -29.63 3.49
CA ALA A 869 13.14 -29.24 3.22
C ALA A 869 14.02 -29.17 4.49
N GLY A 870 13.43 -29.22 5.69
CA GLY A 870 14.16 -29.07 6.96
C GLY A 870 14.60 -27.64 7.26
N ASP A 871 14.10 -26.67 6.49
CA ASP A 871 14.47 -25.25 6.53
C ASP A 871 13.55 -24.40 7.42
N ALA A 872 12.69 -25.03 8.23
CA ALA A 872 11.68 -24.36 9.05
C ALA A 872 12.13 -24.19 10.52
N SER A 873 11.99 -22.98 11.05
CA SER A 873 12.18 -22.69 12.48
C SER A 873 10.95 -22.00 13.05
N CYS A 874 10.72 -22.19 14.35
CA CYS A 874 9.60 -21.60 15.06
C CYS A 874 10.05 -20.67 16.19
N GLU A 875 9.39 -19.53 16.27
CA GLU A 875 9.48 -18.56 17.35
C GLU A 875 8.18 -18.58 18.15
N ILE A 876 8.27 -18.81 19.45
CA ILE A 876 7.15 -18.86 20.37
C ILE A 876 7.25 -17.67 21.33
N GLN A 877 6.30 -16.77 21.25
CA GLN A 877 6.12 -15.69 22.21
C GLN A 877 5.11 -16.13 23.27
N LEU A 878 5.56 -16.17 24.53
CA LEU A 878 4.77 -16.52 25.69
C LEU A 878 4.38 -15.25 26.46
N ILE A 879 3.11 -15.18 26.84
CA ILE A 879 2.58 -14.15 27.74
C ILE A 879 2.17 -14.85 29.04
N HIS A 880 2.94 -14.61 30.10
CA HIS A 880 2.85 -15.30 31.38
C HIS A 880 1.70 -14.75 32.25
N SER A 881 0.96 -15.63 32.94
CA SER A 881 0.08 -15.26 34.06
C SER A 881 0.81 -15.38 35.38
N SER A 882 1.03 -14.30 36.12
CA SER A 882 1.65 -14.36 37.44
C SER A 882 0.65 -14.85 38.53
N LEU A 883 1.04 -15.91 39.26
CA LEU A 883 0.24 -16.66 40.27
C LEU A 883 0.16 -15.94 41.65
N PRO A 884 -0.87 -16.19 42.53
CA PRO A 884 -0.97 -17.46 43.30
C PRO A 884 -2.38 -18.06 43.61
N GLN A 885 -2.38 -19.42 43.66
CA GLN A 885 -3.18 -20.40 44.43
C GLN A 885 -4.74 -20.43 44.40
N ARG A 886 -5.33 -21.51 43.84
CA ARG A 886 -5.81 -22.74 44.55
C ARG A 886 -6.42 -23.76 43.55
N GLU A 887 -6.45 -25.02 43.98
CA GLU A 887 -6.59 -26.27 43.21
C GLU A 887 -7.82 -26.41 42.28
N PRO A 888 -7.67 -27.10 41.12
CA PRO A 888 -8.77 -27.43 40.22
C PRO A 888 -9.31 -28.86 40.46
N THR A 889 -10.62 -29.04 40.23
CA THR A 889 -11.19 -30.37 39.93
C THR A 889 -12.05 -30.30 38.66
N SER A 890 -11.87 -31.32 37.82
CA SER A 890 -12.68 -31.76 36.66
C SER A 890 -12.57 -30.94 35.36
N LEU A 891 -12.48 -31.52 34.15
CA LEU A 891 -12.14 -32.85 33.62
C LEU A 891 -12.19 -32.67 32.10
N LEU A 892 -11.05 -32.54 31.42
CA LEU A 892 -10.97 -32.82 29.97
C LEU A 892 -10.52 -34.26 29.81
N GLN A 893 -11.27 -35.01 29.03
CA GLN A 893 -11.12 -36.44 28.84
C GLN A 893 -9.83 -36.72 28.04
N VAL A 894 -8.83 -37.27 28.73
CA VAL A 894 -7.63 -37.86 28.13
C VAL A 894 -7.89 -39.36 27.99
N CYS A 895 -7.87 -39.88 26.76
CA CYS A 895 -7.89 -41.33 26.53
C CYS A 895 -6.48 -41.88 26.77
N ILE A 896 -6.29 -42.62 27.86
CA ILE A 896 -5.14 -43.51 28.06
C ILE A 896 -5.74 -44.90 28.30
N ILE A 897 -5.50 -45.82 27.38
CA ILE A 897 -5.88 -47.22 27.53
C ILE A 897 -4.79 -47.87 28.40
N TRP A 898 -5.16 -48.33 29.59
CA TRP A 898 -4.35 -49.28 30.34
C TRP A 898 -5.24 -50.46 30.75
N SER A 899 -4.83 -51.67 30.38
CA SER A 899 -5.41 -52.92 30.86
C SER A 899 -4.58 -53.51 32.00
N ASP A 900 -5.21 -53.49 33.17
CA ASP A 900 -5.20 -54.39 34.33
C ASP A 900 -3.92 -54.96 34.99
N MET A 901 -3.96 -54.73 36.32
CA MET A 901 -3.48 -55.56 37.44
C MET A 901 -1.96 -55.83 37.51
N LYS A 902 -1.25 -55.35 38.53
CA LYS A 902 -1.51 -55.44 39.98
C LYS A 902 -0.67 -54.42 40.73
#